data_AF-A0A0J6GGF3-F1
#
_entry.id   AF-A0A0J6GGF3-F1
#
_cell.length_a   1.000
_cell.length_b   1.000
_cell.length_c   1.000
_cell.angle_alpha   90.00
_cell.angle_beta   90.00
_cell.angle_gamma   90.00
#
_symmetry.space_group_name_H-M   'P 1'
#
loop_
_entity.id
_entity.type
_entity.pdbx_description
1 polymer ?
#
loop_
_entity_poly.entity_id
_entity_poly.type
_entity_poly.pdbx_seq_one_letter_code
_entity_poly.pdbx_strand_id
1 'polypeptide(L)'
;MAYNTGNPIGSTSPKDLSDNARNLDLLLLGDDPSYPDRKGVPRKSWKGMEAEYVADRLRRATEFHTAQTEREAQFKAFLDASGYEAPVPYAPGLILERATQTVGYLGNEYRVKSQFLPLLTTNWVGDESKLKLVGDDSLRQDMANFTDPAKGAAILGRGVVSIASIADLLTATHKESLTYRVASYHGGWAVAVPYVGPLGGGDFNFLAGSTIPADDGIVFEVPGGRVVRMGHTSTVKPEWYGALGDGVQDDTDALRLACRSEGQYVADYGYTFRKEGGRRIKGRPGGNYRITRPVYLRKGDWFQGGGYTATRIFSNQSGIGQLIYVGWGLVDGVLVRDPGGLIPKVTDLCLAETVGGVSAIFLDSISGWDVRDCWFFADVGVRTKGITNDGFMLNCVADNGSGHLAIFEGTGDGYHTGQSTTVDNCGAFKTRYGGIKLDGVSDVTIKGGHFNFIPFYGLYTGTVKKNSRIKAIGVNFKGTIDGVGMDVTQQHIRVTAPTAGFAIIDCGLAYSRNADIQANYPVQVRGGRSENAAIDSIVCLGGRSTIKGTEFADTGRHPVRSTVRIDVEGLEMENPLSIGVPADIFARGAIYLSGSGSKSTVRNCHRYDDKGPAVSTNGLNGIRSSGNTSEGDVDVLHYTGNGVNYSVNERAENPVGLWRNVELLRGGYTRWIDSSGRFRIKNGDPTSETDGTVVGA
;
A
#
# COMPACT_ATOMS: atom_id res chain seq x y z
N MET A 1 -35.43 -63.60 93.46
CA MET A 1 -36.75 -64.04 92.98
C MET A 1 -37.21 -65.24 93.79
N ALA A 2 -38.48 -65.32 94.17
CA ALA A 2 -38.93 -66.24 95.21
C ALA A 2 -39.30 -67.63 94.66
N TYR A 3 -39.70 -67.74 93.39
CA TYR A 3 -40.21 -69.00 92.84
C TYR A 3 -39.39 -69.55 91.67
N ASN A 4 -38.86 -68.70 90.78
CA ASN A 4 -37.95 -69.08 89.68
C ASN A 4 -38.35 -70.39 88.97
N THR A 5 -39.61 -70.47 88.53
CA THR A 5 -40.20 -71.74 88.06
C THR A 5 -39.57 -72.30 86.78
N GLY A 6 -38.82 -71.49 86.04
CA GLY A 6 -38.22 -71.87 84.75
C GLY A 6 -39.20 -71.89 83.56
N ASN A 7 -40.48 -71.57 83.78
CA ASN A 7 -41.48 -71.56 82.71
C ASN A 7 -41.14 -70.58 81.57
N PRO A 8 -41.59 -70.84 80.33
CA PRO A 8 -41.36 -69.97 79.18
C PRO A 8 -41.94 -68.55 79.36
N ILE A 9 -41.51 -67.60 78.52
CA ILE A 9 -42.00 -66.21 78.53
C ILE A 9 -43.47 -66.21 78.06
N GLY A 10 -44.33 -65.44 78.73
CA GLY A 10 -45.78 -65.47 78.54
C GLY A 10 -46.54 -66.43 79.47
N SER A 11 -45.84 -67.12 80.39
CA SER A 11 -46.48 -67.95 81.43
C SER A 11 -47.51 -67.15 82.25
N THR A 12 -48.73 -67.67 82.34
CA THR A 12 -49.82 -67.13 83.18
C THR A 12 -49.80 -67.70 84.60
N SER A 13 -48.78 -68.50 84.96
CA SER A 13 -48.62 -69.01 86.32
C SER A 13 -48.52 -67.86 87.31
N PRO A 14 -49.31 -67.86 88.40
CA PRO A 14 -49.27 -66.80 89.41
C PRO A 14 -47.87 -66.57 90.00
N LYS A 15 -47.06 -67.63 90.10
CA LYS A 15 -45.67 -67.56 90.58
C LYS A 15 -44.76 -66.77 89.64
N ASP A 16 -44.92 -66.93 88.33
CA ASP A 16 -44.14 -66.19 87.32
C ASP A 16 -44.59 -64.73 87.22
N LEU A 17 -45.90 -64.47 87.32
CA LEU A 17 -46.44 -63.11 87.35
C LEU A 17 -45.95 -62.35 88.59
N SER A 18 -45.95 -63.00 89.77
CA SER A 18 -45.40 -62.40 91.00
C SER A 18 -43.91 -62.13 90.89
N ASP A 19 -43.13 -63.05 90.31
CA ASP A 19 -41.70 -62.83 90.10
C ASP A 19 -41.48 -61.68 89.09
N ASN A 20 -42.17 -61.64 87.95
CA ASN A 20 -42.05 -60.53 87.00
C ASN A 20 -42.39 -59.16 87.63
N ALA A 21 -43.47 -59.08 88.43
CA ALA A 21 -43.87 -57.83 89.08
C ALA A 21 -42.81 -57.34 90.09
N ARG A 22 -42.30 -58.23 90.96
CA ARG A 22 -41.24 -57.90 91.92
C ARG A 22 -39.91 -57.57 91.22
N ASN A 23 -39.64 -58.23 90.10
CA ASN A 23 -38.44 -57.98 89.31
C ASN A 23 -38.48 -56.59 88.69
N LEU A 24 -39.62 -56.19 88.13
CA LEU A 24 -39.81 -54.87 87.56
C LEU A 24 -39.65 -53.78 88.62
N ASP A 25 -40.20 -54.00 89.81
CA ASP A 25 -40.04 -53.10 90.96
C ASP A 25 -38.56 -52.90 91.31
N LEU A 26 -37.79 -53.98 91.43
CA LEU A 26 -36.34 -53.91 91.66
C LEU A 26 -35.59 -53.26 90.49
N LEU A 27 -35.96 -53.54 89.23
CA LEU A 27 -35.30 -52.93 88.07
C LEU A 27 -35.56 -51.44 87.96
N LEU A 28 -36.71 -50.94 88.41
CA LEU A 28 -37.04 -49.51 88.35
C LEU A 28 -36.58 -48.76 89.60
N LEU A 29 -36.74 -49.33 90.79
CA LEU A 29 -36.57 -48.63 92.07
C LEU A 29 -35.46 -49.22 92.95
N GLY A 30 -34.82 -50.30 92.53
CA GLY A 30 -33.78 -50.94 93.31
C GLY A 30 -32.43 -50.20 93.27
N ASP A 31 -31.67 -50.38 94.36
CA ASP A 31 -30.38 -49.72 94.56
C ASP A 31 -29.17 -50.29 93.80
N ASP A 32 -29.20 -51.56 93.40
CA ASP A 32 -28.13 -52.17 92.63
C ASP A 32 -28.21 -51.80 91.13
N PRO A 33 -27.07 -51.72 90.43
CA PRO A 33 -27.02 -51.38 89.00
C PRO A 33 -27.64 -52.44 88.09
N SER A 34 -27.89 -53.64 88.61
CA SER A 34 -28.57 -54.71 87.89
C SER A 34 -29.23 -55.70 88.84
N TYR A 35 -30.34 -56.28 88.42
CA TYR A 35 -31.04 -57.34 89.14
C TYR A 35 -31.27 -58.57 88.26
N PRO A 36 -31.16 -59.80 88.80
CA PRO A 36 -31.44 -61.01 88.04
C PRO A 36 -32.94 -61.09 87.71
N ASP A 37 -33.29 -61.31 86.45
CA ASP A 37 -34.67 -61.56 86.02
C ASP A 37 -35.23 -62.88 86.59
N ARG A 38 -36.49 -63.20 86.31
CA ARG A 38 -37.11 -64.45 86.78
C ARG A 38 -36.48 -65.74 86.23
N LYS A 39 -35.53 -65.64 85.29
CA LYS A 39 -34.71 -66.75 84.79
C LYS A 39 -33.27 -66.69 85.34
N GLY A 40 -32.96 -65.73 86.21
CA GLY A 40 -31.65 -65.53 86.81
C GLY A 40 -30.69 -64.66 86.00
N VAL A 41 -31.12 -64.06 84.88
CA VAL A 41 -30.21 -63.25 84.04
C VAL A 41 -30.16 -61.82 84.55
N PRO A 42 -28.97 -61.25 84.87
CA PRO A 42 -28.87 -59.87 85.34
C PRO A 42 -29.33 -58.90 84.25
N ARG A 43 -30.33 -58.09 84.57
CA ARG A 43 -30.82 -56.98 83.75
C ARG A 43 -30.44 -55.67 84.41
N LYS A 44 -30.00 -54.72 83.60
CA LYS A 44 -29.62 -53.39 84.07
C LYS A 44 -30.85 -52.70 84.68
N SER A 45 -30.70 -52.17 85.88
CA SER A 45 -31.73 -51.35 86.52
C SER A 45 -31.73 -49.94 85.93
N TRP A 46 -32.77 -49.16 86.25
CA TRP A 46 -32.83 -47.74 85.92
C TRP A 46 -31.60 -46.98 86.47
N LYS A 47 -31.24 -47.24 87.73
CA LYS A 47 -30.05 -46.68 88.38
C LYS A 47 -28.74 -47.06 87.65
N GLY A 48 -28.63 -48.29 87.15
CA GLY A 48 -27.50 -48.71 86.33
C GLY A 48 -27.40 -47.97 84.99
N MET A 49 -28.53 -47.69 84.35
CA MET A 49 -28.59 -46.88 83.12
C MET A 49 -28.23 -45.41 83.38
N GLU A 50 -28.73 -44.83 84.48
CA GLU A 50 -28.39 -43.45 84.88
C GLU A 50 -26.90 -43.30 85.20
N ALA A 51 -26.30 -44.26 85.90
CA ALA A 51 -24.88 -44.24 86.23
C ALA A 51 -23.99 -44.24 84.96
N GLU A 52 -24.33 -45.07 83.97
CA GLU A 52 -23.61 -45.11 82.69
C GLU A 52 -23.80 -43.82 81.88
N TYR A 53 -25.02 -43.29 81.85
CA TYR A 53 -25.29 -42.00 81.18
C TYR A 53 -24.46 -40.86 81.81
N VAL A 54 -24.37 -40.81 83.14
CA VAL A 54 -23.53 -39.84 83.85
C VAL A 54 -22.06 -40.02 83.50
N ALA A 55 -21.57 -41.28 83.46
CA ALA A 55 -20.19 -41.59 83.12
C ALA A 55 -19.85 -41.17 81.67
N ASP A 56 -20.74 -41.44 80.70
CA ASP A 56 -20.50 -41.06 79.30
C ASP A 56 -20.56 -39.54 79.11
N ARG A 57 -21.45 -38.84 79.83
CA ARG A 57 -21.50 -37.38 79.82
C ARG A 57 -20.21 -36.77 80.38
N LEU A 58 -19.68 -37.34 81.46
CA LEU A 58 -18.41 -36.92 82.05
C LEU A 58 -17.24 -37.14 81.08
N ARG A 59 -17.17 -38.33 80.45
CA ARG A 59 -16.14 -38.66 79.45
C ARG A 59 -16.12 -37.66 78.30
N ARG A 60 -17.29 -37.36 77.69
CA ARG A 60 -17.37 -36.39 76.58
C ARG A 60 -16.97 -34.98 77.01
N ALA A 61 -17.33 -34.56 78.23
CA ALA A 61 -16.91 -33.27 78.77
C ALA A 61 -15.38 -33.19 78.91
N THR A 62 -14.75 -34.24 79.43
CA THR A 62 -13.29 -34.33 79.55
C THR A 62 -12.61 -34.28 78.18
N GLU A 63 -13.08 -35.08 77.21
CA GLU A 63 -12.53 -35.10 75.84
C GLU A 63 -12.59 -33.73 75.17
N PHE A 64 -13.69 -32.98 75.33
CA PHE A 64 -13.83 -31.63 74.79
C PHE A 64 -12.83 -30.65 75.41
N HIS A 65 -12.65 -30.68 76.74
CA HIS A 65 -11.71 -29.82 77.44
C HIS A 65 -10.26 -30.12 77.04
N THR A 66 -9.89 -31.39 76.96
CA THR A 66 -8.55 -31.80 76.49
C THR A 66 -8.27 -31.29 75.08
N ALA A 67 -9.22 -31.43 74.15
CA ALA A 67 -9.06 -30.94 72.78
C ALA A 67 -8.91 -29.41 72.67
N GLN A 68 -9.56 -28.64 73.56
CA GLN A 68 -9.36 -27.18 73.60
C GLN A 68 -7.95 -26.82 74.08
N THR A 69 -7.48 -27.45 75.16
CA THR A 69 -6.13 -27.24 75.68
C THR A 69 -5.05 -27.60 74.67
N GLU A 70 -5.22 -28.69 73.91
CA GLU A 70 -4.27 -29.09 72.87
C GLU A 70 -4.20 -28.08 71.71
N ARG A 71 -5.34 -27.53 71.26
CA ARG A 71 -5.35 -26.49 70.22
C ARG A 71 -4.67 -25.20 70.68
N GLU A 72 -4.91 -24.77 71.92
CA GLU A 72 -4.22 -23.61 72.49
C GLU A 72 -2.71 -23.85 72.60
N ALA A 73 -2.28 -25.05 73.02
CA ALA A 73 -0.88 -25.40 73.09
C ALA A 73 -0.21 -25.43 71.70
N GLN A 74 -0.87 -25.99 70.69
CA GLN A 74 -0.38 -26.00 69.31
C GLN A 74 -0.27 -24.59 68.72
N PHE A 75 -1.27 -23.73 68.96
CA PHE A 75 -1.26 -22.34 68.50
C PHE A 75 -0.14 -21.54 69.18
N LYS A 76 0.05 -21.72 70.48
CA LYS A 76 1.14 -21.07 71.22
C LYS A 76 2.52 -21.53 70.75
N ALA A 77 2.70 -22.83 70.52
CA ALA A 77 3.96 -23.38 70.00
C ALA A 77 4.28 -22.85 68.60
N PHE A 78 3.27 -22.65 67.74
CA PHE A 78 3.44 -22.02 66.43
C PHE A 78 3.92 -20.57 66.56
N LEU A 79 3.31 -19.77 67.45
CA LEU A 79 3.72 -18.39 67.68
C LEU A 79 5.17 -18.31 68.20
N ASP A 80 5.52 -19.12 69.20
CA ASP A 80 6.87 -19.17 69.77
C ASP A 80 7.93 -19.60 68.73
N ALA A 81 7.61 -20.57 67.87
CA ALA A 81 8.53 -21.04 66.82
C ALA A 81 8.70 -20.05 65.65
N SER A 82 7.69 -19.22 65.38
CA SER A 82 7.70 -18.27 64.26
C SER A 82 8.51 -16.99 64.54
N GLY A 83 8.88 -16.75 65.81
CA GLY A 83 9.54 -15.50 66.22
C GLY A 83 8.66 -14.26 66.09
N TYR A 84 7.34 -14.42 65.97
CA TYR A 84 6.37 -13.34 65.84
C TYR A 84 6.16 -12.60 67.17
N GLU A 85 6.44 -11.30 67.19
CA GLU A 85 6.14 -10.38 68.30
C GLU A 85 5.00 -9.47 67.84
N ALA A 86 3.83 -9.56 68.51
CA ALA A 86 2.64 -8.83 68.07
C ALA A 86 2.83 -7.30 68.21
N PRO A 87 2.43 -6.50 67.22
CA PRO A 87 2.54 -5.05 67.30
C PRO A 87 1.69 -4.48 68.45
N VAL A 88 2.27 -3.58 69.25
CA VAL A 88 1.56 -2.94 70.36
C VAL A 88 0.97 -1.61 69.90
N PRO A 89 -0.31 -1.27 70.17
CA PRO A 89 -0.84 0.05 69.85
C PRO A 89 0.01 1.16 70.46
N TYR A 90 0.39 2.16 69.66
CA TYR A 90 1.22 3.26 70.11
C TYR A 90 0.51 4.05 71.22
N ALA A 91 1.17 4.19 72.35
CA ALA A 91 0.77 5.01 73.48
C ALA A 91 2.02 5.61 74.12
N PRO A 92 1.92 6.77 74.83
CA PRO A 92 2.99 7.26 75.70
C PRO A 92 3.38 6.23 76.76
N GLY A 93 4.67 6.13 77.09
CA GLY A 93 5.20 5.30 78.18
C GLY A 93 5.58 3.86 77.80
N LEU A 94 5.52 3.48 76.52
CA LEU A 94 5.97 2.18 76.03
C LEU A 94 7.50 2.17 75.89
N ILE A 95 8.15 1.09 76.33
CA ILE A 95 9.60 0.90 76.15
C ILE A 95 9.81 -0.10 75.02
N LEU A 96 10.43 0.35 73.94
CA LEU A 96 10.81 -0.45 72.79
C LEU A 96 12.32 -0.68 72.88
N GLU A 97 12.73 -1.85 73.33
CA GLU A 97 14.11 -2.21 73.67
C GLU A 97 14.81 -2.98 72.55
N ARG A 98 14.03 -3.64 71.69
CA ARG A 98 14.54 -4.52 70.63
C ARG A 98 14.03 -4.07 69.28
N ALA A 99 14.86 -4.23 68.26
CA ALA A 99 14.45 -3.87 66.90
C ALA A 99 13.22 -4.67 66.44
N THR A 100 12.99 -5.90 66.94
CA THR A 100 11.82 -6.74 66.59
C THR A 100 10.51 -6.23 67.15
N GLN A 101 10.53 -5.34 68.15
CA GLN A 101 9.32 -4.74 68.71
C GLN A 101 8.78 -3.68 67.76
N THR A 102 7.49 -3.81 67.45
CA THR A 102 6.78 -2.87 66.59
C THR A 102 5.59 -2.26 67.32
N VAL A 103 5.21 -1.06 66.89
CA VAL A 103 4.04 -0.34 67.39
C VAL A 103 3.08 -0.02 66.26
N GLY A 104 1.78 -0.17 66.52
CA GLY A 104 0.71 0.18 65.59
C GLY A 104 0.17 1.58 65.87
N TYR A 105 0.13 2.46 64.87
CA TYR A 105 -0.48 3.79 64.97
C TYR A 105 -1.29 4.11 63.70
N LEU A 106 -2.56 4.47 63.86
CA LEU A 106 -3.49 4.77 62.76
C LEU A 106 -3.52 3.71 61.64
N GLY A 107 -3.42 2.43 62.01
CA GLY A 107 -3.42 1.29 61.08
C GLY A 107 -2.07 0.96 60.44
N ASN A 108 -1.03 1.74 60.73
CA ASN A 108 0.34 1.53 60.26
C ASN A 108 1.23 0.94 61.36
N GLU A 109 2.18 0.09 60.99
CA GLU A 109 3.12 -0.55 61.92
C GLU A 109 4.51 0.11 61.80
N TYR A 110 5.18 0.36 62.93
CA TYR A 110 6.46 1.05 62.98
C TYR A 110 7.44 0.32 63.90
N ARG A 111 8.74 0.28 63.55
CA ARG A 111 9.82 -0.11 64.45
C ARG A 111 10.70 1.09 64.79
N VAL A 112 11.36 1.03 65.93
CA VAL A 112 12.38 2.03 66.32
C VAL A 112 13.61 1.91 65.44
N LYS A 113 14.14 3.03 64.95
CA LYS A 113 15.45 3.04 64.29
C LYS A 113 16.52 2.66 65.32
N SER A 114 17.46 1.78 64.95
CA SER A 114 18.39 1.16 65.90
C SER A 114 19.16 2.15 66.81
N GLN A 115 19.46 3.35 66.32
CA GLN A 115 20.12 4.41 67.08
C GLN A 115 19.29 5.01 68.24
N PHE A 116 17.99 4.76 68.28
CA PHE A 116 17.08 5.24 69.33
C PHE A 116 16.58 4.11 70.24
N LEU A 117 17.11 2.90 70.10
CA LEU A 117 16.83 1.80 71.03
C LEU A 117 17.71 1.95 72.30
N PRO A 118 17.16 1.79 73.51
CA PRO A 118 15.74 1.65 73.82
C PRO A 118 14.98 2.99 73.70
N LEU A 119 13.78 2.97 73.11
CA LEU A 119 12.91 4.15 73.01
C LEU A 119 11.79 4.07 74.05
N LEU A 120 11.71 5.08 74.93
CA LEU A 120 10.51 5.37 75.72
C LEU A 120 9.61 6.30 74.90
N THR A 121 8.43 5.84 74.51
CA THR A 121 7.46 6.66 73.78
C THR A 121 6.89 7.76 74.68
N THR A 122 6.58 8.93 74.10
CA THR A 122 6.13 10.14 74.79
C THR A 122 4.89 10.72 74.13
N ASN A 123 4.98 11.14 72.87
CA ASN A 123 3.84 11.53 72.04
C ASN A 123 4.22 11.35 70.57
N TRP A 124 3.22 11.14 69.72
CA TRP A 124 3.46 10.76 68.32
C TRP A 124 4.35 11.79 67.61
N VAL A 125 4.04 13.07 67.76
CA VAL A 125 4.75 14.19 67.11
C VAL A 125 6.25 14.19 67.46
N GLY A 126 6.61 13.86 68.69
CA GLY A 126 8.00 13.79 69.15
C GLY A 126 8.72 12.49 68.79
N ASP A 127 7.99 11.39 68.59
CA ASP A 127 8.58 10.07 68.39
C ASP A 127 8.58 9.58 66.95
N GLU A 128 7.71 10.11 66.09
CA GLU A 128 7.59 9.71 64.68
C GLU A 128 8.95 9.74 63.96
N SER A 129 9.76 10.78 64.22
CA SER A 129 11.10 10.91 63.63
C SER A 129 12.10 9.82 64.07
N LYS A 130 11.85 9.17 65.22
CA LYS A 130 12.67 8.08 65.79
C LYS A 130 12.20 6.70 65.33
N LEU A 131 10.97 6.63 64.85
CA LEU A 131 10.34 5.44 64.32
C LEU A 131 10.55 5.35 62.79
N LYS A 132 10.48 4.13 62.27
CA LYS A 132 10.46 3.82 60.85
C LYS A 132 9.24 2.95 60.60
N LEU A 133 8.44 3.29 59.60
CA LEU A 133 7.35 2.45 59.14
C LEU A 133 7.90 1.06 58.74
N VAL A 134 7.31 0.00 59.28
CA VAL A 134 7.65 -1.39 59.01
C VAL A 134 6.41 -2.06 58.48
N GLY A 135 6.44 -2.35 57.19
CA GLY A 135 5.34 -2.99 56.50
C GLY A 135 5.44 -2.78 55.01
N ASP A 136 4.63 -3.52 54.27
CA ASP A 136 4.39 -3.32 52.85
C ASP A 136 3.42 -2.17 52.58
N ASP A 137 2.90 -1.46 53.59
CA ASP A 137 1.83 -0.47 53.37
C ASP A 137 2.30 0.74 52.55
N SER A 138 3.44 1.36 52.88
CA SER A 138 4.01 2.42 52.03
C SER A 138 4.40 1.90 50.64
N LEU A 139 4.89 0.67 50.57
CA LEU A 139 5.22 0.00 49.31
C LEU A 139 3.97 -0.22 48.46
N ARG A 140 2.86 -0.67 49.06
CA ARG A 140 1.56 -0.88 48.42
C ARG A 140 0.92 0.44 48.01
N GLN A 141 1.02 1.49 48.83
CA GLN A 141 0.54 2.84 48.50
C GLN A 141 1.30 3.44 47.31
N ASP A 142 2.64 3.30 47.28
CA ASP A 142 3.44 3.77 46.14
C ASP A 142 3.21 2.91 44.89
N MET A 143 3.03 1.59 45.03
CA MET A 143 2.71 0.68 43.92
C MET A 143 1.30 0.89 43.34
N ALA A 144 0.30 1.19 44.17
CA ALA A 144 -1.09 1.41 43.77
C ALA A 144 -1.39 2.89 43.47
N ASN A 145 -0.37 3.75 43.34
CA ASN A 145 -0.57 5.17 43.15
C ASN A 145 -1.13 5.47 41.75
N PHE A 146 -2.44 5.70 41.67
CA PHE A 146 -3.12 6.04 40.42
C PHE A 146 -2.83 7.47 39.93
N THR A 147 -2.41 8.36 40.82
CA THR A 147 -2.12 9.77 40.49
C THR A 147 -0.72 9.95 39.91
N ASP A 148 0.26 9.20 40.42
CA ASP A 148 1.63 9.15 39.89
C ASP A 148 2.07 7.69 39.67
N PRO A 149 1.73 7.10 38.51
CA PRO A 149 2.09 5.72 38.16
C PRO A 149 3.61 5.46 38.13
N ALA A 150 4.44 6.52 38.06
CA ALA A 150 5.89 6.39 38.07
C ALA A 150 6.43 5.94 39.44
N LYS A 151 5.67 6.13 40.53
CA LYS A 151 6.07 5.65 41.87
C LYS A 151 6.14 4.13 41.92
N GLY A 152 5.10 3.44 41.46
CA GLY A 152 5.09 1.98 41.42
C GLY A 152 6.13 1.42 40.45
N ALA A 153 6.23 2.00 39.25
CA ALA A 153 7.19 1.55 38.24
C ALA A 153 8.65 1.72 38.69
N ALA A 154 8.99 2.82 39.37
CA ALA A 154 10.37 3.09 39.82
C ALA A 154 10.87 2.14 40.92
N ILE A 155 9.97 1.50 41.67
CA ILE A 155 10.32 0.50 42.67
C ILE A 155 10.74 -0.83 42.00
N LEU A 156 10.23 -1.09 40.80
CA LEU A 156 10.59 -2.27 40.00
C LEU A 156 11.84 -1.95 39.17
N GLY A 157 12.92 -2.70 39.32
CA GLY A 157 14.19 -2.46 38.60
C GLY A 157 14.11 -2.49 37.06
N ARG A 158 12.97 -2.90 36.48
CA ARG A 158 12.65 -2.83 35.04
C ARG A 158 11.19 -2.38 34.81
N GLY A 159 10.67 -1.50 35.67
CA GLY A 159 9.30 -1.02 35.58
C GLY A 159 9.04 -0.25 34.29
N VAL A 160 7.90 -0.54 33.67
CA VAL A 160 7.38 0.20 32.51
C VAL A 160 6.14 0.96 32.95
N VAL A 161 6.09 2.26 32.67
CA VAL A 161 4.90 3.06 32.92
C VAL A 161 3.96 2.91 31.74
N SER A 162 2.77 2.35 31.97
CA SER A 162 1.73 2.25 30.94
C SER A 162 1.01 3.59 30.80
N ILE A 163 0.94 4.12 29.58
CA ILE A 163 0.34 5.41 29.25
C ILE A 163 -0.71 5.20 28.15
N ALA A 164 -1.88 5.82 28.26
CA ALA A 164 -2.97 5.59 27.31
C ALA A 164 -2.77 6.33 25.98
N SER A 165 -2.27 7.57 26.02
CA SER A 165 -2.08 8.43 24.84
C SER A 165 -0.82 9.30 24.89
N ILE A 166 -0.46 9.93 23.76
CA ILE A 166 0.63 10.93 23.76
C ILE A 166 0.26 12.14 24.61
N ALA A 167 -1.00 12.58 24.63
CA ALA A 167 -1.44 13.66 25.51
C ALA A 167 -1.19 13.35 27.01
N ASP A 168 -1.44 12.10 27.42
CA ASP A 168 -1.13 11.64 28.78
C ASP A 168 0.39 11.53 29.00
N LEU A 169 1.16 11.13 27.99
CA LEU A 169 2.63 11.09 28.08
C LEU A 169 3.21 12.49 28.34
N LEU A 170 2.68 13.52 27.67
CA LEU A 170 3.18 14.90 27.79
C LEU A 170 2.93 15.51 29.17
N THR A 171 1.96 15.00 29.92
CA THR A 171 1.59 15.49 31.27
C THR A 171 2.07 14.58 32.40
N ALA A 172 2.59 13.39 32.08
CA ALA A 172 3.12 12.44 33.06
C ALA A 172 4.38 12.97 33.76
N THR A 173 4.70 12.42 34.95
CA THR A 173 5.98 12.69 35.61
C THR A 173 7.10 11.87 34.95
N HIS A 174 8.14 12.54 34.48
CA HIS A 174 9.24 11.93 33.73
C HIS A 174 10.47 11.61 34.60
N LYS A 175 11.09 10.44 34.38
CA LYS A 175 12.35 10.01 34.99
C LYS A 175 13.21 9.25 33.98
N GLU A 176 14.50 9.54 33.92
CA GLU A 176 15.42 8.94 32.93
C GLU A 176 15.58 7.41 33.10
N SER A 177 15.35 6.89 34.31
CA SER A 177 15.45 5.47 34.60
C SER A 177 14.23 4.64 34.18
N LEU A 178 13.18 5.27 33.64
CA LEU A 178 11.91 4.62 33.29
C LEU A 178 11.70 4.57 31.77
N THR A 179 11.01 3.50 31.34
CA THR A 179 10.44 3.41 30.00
C THR A 179 8.93 3.61 30.07
N TYR A 180 8.40 4.42 29.14
CA TYR A 180 6.99 4.73 29.03
C TYR A 180 6.41 3.99 27.84
N ARG A 181 5.46 3.07 28.07
CA ARG A 181 4.74 2.35 27.01
C ARG A 181 3.42 3.04 26.75
N VAL A 182 3.35 3.74 25.63
CA VAL A 182 2.15 4.43 25.17
C VAL A 182 1.33 3.51 24.29
N ALA A 183 0.04 3.34 24.59
CA ALA A 183 -0.85 2.49 23.81
C ALA A 183 -1.13 3.07 22.40
N SER A 184 -1.43 4.36 22.30
CA SER A 184 -1.87 5.03 21.06
C SER A 184 -1.39 6.48 21.02
N TYR A 185 -1.36 7.11 19.85
CA TYR A 185 -1.11 8.54 19.71
C TYR A 185 -2.26 9.32 20.37
N HIS A 186 -3.49 8.97 20.00
CA HIS A 186 -4.72 9.57 20.52
C HIS A 186 -5.33 8.69 21.61
N GLY A 187 -5.90 9.32 22.65
CA GLY A 187 -6.69 8.65 23.68
C GLY A 187 -8.08 8.26 23.20
N GLY A 188 -8.81 7.46 24.00
CA GLY A 188 -10.21 7.13 23.71
C GLY A 188 -10.44 6.27 22.46
N TRP A 189 -9.44 5.52 22.01
CA TRP A 189 -9.45 4.62 20.83
C TRP A 189 -10.40 3.40 20.95
N ALA A 190 -11.44 3.48 21.79
CA ALA A 190 -12.42 2.42 21.97
C ALA A 190 -13.02 1.95 20.63
N VAL A 191 -13.56 0.72 20.63
CA VAL A 191 -14.11 -0.02 19.48
C VAL A 191 -15.24 0.75 18.77
N ALA A 192 -14.91 1.81 18.04
CA ALA A 192 -15.79 2.46 17.09
C ALA A 192 -15.72 1.69 15.76
N VAL A 193 -16.79 1.75 14.98
CA VAL A 193 -16.83 1.19 13.61
C VAL A 193 -16.59 2.35 12.62
N PRO A 194 -15.57 2.28 11.75
CA PRO A 194 -14.59 1.20 11.59
C PRO A 194 -13.51 1.24 12.67
N TYR A 195 -13.05 0.06 13.11
CA TYR A 195 -12.08 -0.10 14.20
C TYR A 195 -10.76 0.64 13.89
N VAL A 196 -10.55 1.77 14.57
CA VAL A 196 -9.28 2.47 14.65
C VAL A 196 -8.62 2.00 15.94
N GLY A 197 -7.94 0.84 15.89
CA GLY A 197 -7.27 0.28 17.07
C GLY A 197 -6.23 1.24 17.68
N PRO A 198 -5.50 0.84 18.73
CA PRO A 198 -4.39 1.66 19.22
C PRO A 198 -3.37 1.86 18.09
N LEU A 199 -3.23 3.10 17.62
CA LEU A 199 -2.35 3.48 16.50
C LEU A 199 -1.35 4.51 16.99
N GLY A 200 -0.10 4.44 16.52
CA GLY A 200 0.87 5.48 16.84
C GLY A 200 1.54 5.39 18.22
N GLY A 201 1.15 4.43 19.06
CA GLY A 201 1.80 4.12 20.33
C GLY A 201 3.20 3.52 20.17
N GLY A 202 3.84 3.18 21.29
CA GLY A 202 5.19 2.62 21.33
C GLY A 202 5.87 2.86 22.68
N ASP A 203 7.13 2.43 22.77
CA ASP A 203 7.96 2.65 23.96
C ASP A 203 8.75 3.95 23.82
N PHE A 204 8.90 4.70 24.91
CA PHE A 204 9.58 6.00 24.96
C PHE A 204 10.50 6.08 26.17
N ASN A 205 11.63 6.76 26.00
CA ASN A 205 12.53 7.11 27.10
C ASN A 205 12.57 8.63 27.27
N PHE A 206 12.66 9.08 28.52
CA PHE A 206 12.91 10.48 28.84
C PHE A 206 14.42 10.76 28.86
N LEU A 207 14.83 11.83 28.19
CA LEU A 207 16.21 12.35 28.17
C LEU A 207 16.20 13.73 28.83
N ALA A 208 16.70 13.83 30.06
CA ALA A 208 16.71 15.09 30.80
C ALA A 208 17.69 16.08 30.17
N GLY A 209 17.29 17.36 30.13
CA GLY A 209 18.08 18.44 29.53
C GLY A 209 18.30 18.33 28.02
N SER A 210 17.72 17.33 27.34
CA SER A 210 17.85 17.18 25.89
C SER A 210 17.22 18.36 25.15
N THR A 211 17.92 18.84 24.13
CA THR A 211 17.49 19.94 23.26
C THR A 211 17.24 19.48 21.82
N ILE A 212 17.15 18.17 21.59
CA ILE A 212 16.83 17.60 20.27
C ILE A 212 15.51 18.24 19.80
N PRO A 213 15.42 18.76 18.56
CA PRO A 213 14.19 19.36 18.06
C PRO A 213 13.03 18.37 18.17
N ALA A 214 11.92 18.83 18.74
CA ALA A 214 10.68 18.05 18.73
C ALA A 214 10.17 17.95 17.29
N ASP A 215 9.65 16.79 16.93
CA ASP A 215 9.02 16.54 15.63
C ASP A 215 7.58 16.04 15.76
N ASP A 216 7.05 16.00 16.99
CA ASP A 216 5.70 15.56 17.33
C ASP A 216 5.37 14.13 16.87
N GLY A 217 6.39 13.26 16.75
CA GLY A 217 6.15 11.83 16.54
C GLY A 217 7.23 10.88 17.02
N ILE A 218 8.50 11.21 16.81
CA ILE A 218 9.65 10.51 17.38
C ILE A 218 10.09 11.22 18.67
N VAL A 219 10.16 12.55 18.63
CA VAL A 219 10.65 13.39 19.73
C VAL A 219 9.55 14.35 20.13
N PHE A 220 9.18 14.31 21.41
CA PHE A 220 8.24 15.27 21.98
C PHE A 220 8.91 16.11 23.06
N GLU A 221 8.56 17.39 23.09
CA GLU A 221 8.99 18.33 24.12
C GLU A 221 8.15 18.17 25.39
N VAL A 222 8.84 18.06 26.52
CA VAL A 222 8.23 18.00 27.86
C VAL A 222 9.04 18.87 28.82
N PRO A 223 8.47 19.32 29.95
CA PRO A 223 9.23 20.09 30.94
C PRO A 223 10.52 19.39 31.36
N GLY A 224 11.65 20.08 31.23
CA GLY A 224 12.96 19.57 31.67
C GLY A 224 13.66 18.60 30.71
N GLY A 225 13.16 18.34 29.50
CA GLY A 225 13.88 17.51 28.51
C GLY A 225 13.08 17.11 27.27
N ARG A 226 13.33 15.89 26.77
CA ARG A 226 12.61 15.28 25.63
C ARG A 226 12.20 13.86 25.96
N VAL A 227 10.99 13.47 25.55
CA VAL A 227 10.63 12.05 25.47
C VAL A 227 10.84 11.57 24.03
N VAL A 228 11.62 10.50 23.87
CA VAL A 228 12.07 9.99 22.57
C VAL A 228 11.60 8.56 22.39
N ARG A 229 10.96 8.31 21.26
CA ARG A 229 10.48 6.99 20.85
C ARG A 229 11.65 6.02 20.70
N MET A 230 11.55 4.86 21.33
CA MET A 230 12.49 3.76 21.18
C MET A 230 12.23 3.04 19.84
N GLY A 231 13.22 3.05 18.95
CA GLY A 231 13.13 2.35 17.66
C GLY A 231 13.85 3.07 16.52
N HIS A 232 13.86 2.44 15.34
CA HIS A 232 14.57 2.95 14.17
C HIS A 232 13.99 4.28 13.66
N THR A 233 14.82 5.33 13.63
CA THR A 233 14.50 6.68 13.13
C THR A 233 14.50 6.78 11.60
N SER A 234 15.00 5.76 10.90
CA SER A 234 15.07 5.74 9.43
C SER A 234 13.75 5.36 8.77
N THR A 235 12.84 4.69 9.49
CA THR A 235 11.49 4.38 9.02
C THR A 235 10.48 4.92 10.00
N VAL A 236 9.61 5.81 9.53
CA VAL A 236 8.56 6.41 10.33
C VAL A 236 7.20 6.00 9.80
N LYS A 237 6.17 6.15 10.62
CA LYS A 237 4.78 5.89 10.25
C LYS A 237 3.95 7.15 10.40
N PRO A 238 3.02 7.47 9.49
CA PRO A 238 2.11 8.59 9.67
C PRO A 238 1.38 8.58 11.02
N GLU A 239 1.03 7.39 11.53
CA GLU A 239 0.35 7.23 12.82
C GLU A 239 1.20 7.69 14.00
N TRP A 240 2.53 7.66 13.87
CA TRP A 240 3.43 8.17 14.92
C TRP A 240 3.30 9.68 15.09
N TYR A 241 2.78 10.39 14.09
CA TYR A 241 2.52 11.83 14.06
C TYR A 241 1.02 12.13 14.17
N GLY A 242 0.22 11.16 14.58
CA GLY A 242 -1.21 11.33 14.83
C GLY A 242 -2.15 11.07 13.65
N ALA A 243 -1.68 10.52 12.53
CA ALA A 243 -2.57 10.10 11.45
C ALA A 243 -3.46 8.94 11.92
N LEU A 244 -4.74 8.96 11.57
CA LEU A 244 -5.69 7.87 11.83
C LEU A 244 -5.78 6.92 10.63
N GLY A 245 -5.73 7.45 9.41
CA GLY A 245 -5.89 6.66 8.20
C GLY A 245 -7.22 5.90 8.17
N ASP A 246 -8.30 6.55 8.64
CA ASP A 246 -9.66 6.02 8.75
C ASP A 246 -10.56 6.41 7.57
N GLY A 247 -10.08 7.31 6.71
CA GLY A 247 -10.80 7.84 5.56
C GLY A 247 -11.83 8.92 5.90
N VAL A 248 -11.89 9.36 7.15
CA VAL A 248 -12.87 10.34 7.63
C VAL A 248 -12.15 11.59 8.13
N GLN A 249 -11.25 11.43 9.08
CA GLN A 249 -10.49 12.53 9.67
C GLN A 249 -9.43 13.03 8.70
N ASP A 250 -9.15 14.33 8.73
CA ASP A 250 -8.08 14.91 7.93
C ASP A 250 -6.69 14.54 8.52
N ASP A 251 -5.91 13.78 7.76
CA ASP A 251 -4.57 13.31 8.10
C ASP A 251 -3.47 14.22 7.53
N THR A 252 -3.83 15.36 6.92
CA THR A 252 -2.88 16.26 6.23
C THR A 252 -1.70 16.66 7.12
N ASP A 253 -1.95 17.16 8.33
CA ASP A 253 -0.89 17.68 9.19
C ASP A 253 0.03 16.56 9.69
N ALA A 254 -0.54 15.40 10.04
CA ALA A 254 0.24 14.24 10.45
C ALA A 254 1.14 13.72 9.31
N LEU A 255 0.62 13.67 8.08
CA LEU A 255 1.42 13.30 6.91
C LEU A 255 2.50 14.33 6.59
N ARG A 256 2.20 15.62 6.72
CA ARG A 256 3.18 16.70 6.57
C ARG A 256 4.28 16.61 7.62
N LEU A 257 3.96 16.34 8.88
CA LEU A 257 4.97 16.12 9.93
C LEU A 257 5.83 14.88 9.62
N ALA A 258 5.21 13.77 9.23
CA ALA A 258 5.94 12.54 8.87
C ALA A 258 6.94 12.76 7.72
N CYS A 259 6.51 13.48 6.68
CA CYS A 259 7.33 13.86 5.52
C CYS A 259 8.27 15.05 5.79
N ARG A 260 8.20 15.66 6.99
CA ARG A 260 8.86 16.93 7.33
C ARG A 260 8.55 18.02 6.32
N SER A 261 7.32 18.08 5.82
CA SER A 261 6.93 19.02 4.78
C SER A 261 7.22 20.47 5.14
N GLU A 262 7.14 20.85 6.43
CA GLU A 262 7.19 22.26 6.87
C GLU A 262 8.52 22.68 7.55
N GLY A 263 9.48 21.75 7.68
CA GLY A 263 10.76 22.05 8.34
C GLY A 263 11.71 22.91 7.47
N GLN A 264 12.62 23.65 8.10
CA GLN A 264 13.71 24.33 7.39
C GLN A 264 14.60 23.32 6.62
N TYR A 265 15.16 23.75 5.50
CA TYR A 265 16.20 22.97 4.82
C TYR A 265 17.52 23.19 5.55
N VAL A 266 18.04 22.15 6.19
CA VAL A 266 19.45 22.17 6.61
C VAL A 266 20.26 22.21 5.32
N ALA A 267 21.13 23.21 5.15
CA ALA A 267 21.87 23.46 3.92
C ALA A 267 22.65 22.20 3.46
N ASP A 268 22.05 21.40 2.59
CA ASP A 268 22.61 20.13 2.10
C ASP A 268 23.19 20.37 0.70
N TYR A 269 24.38 20.97 0.66
CA TYR A 269 25.15 21.16 -0.58
C TYR A 269 25.92 19.87 -0.93
N GLY A 270 25.32 18.94 -1.68
CA GLY A 270 26.11 17.87 -2.30
C GLY A 270 25.33 16.68 -2.87
N TYR A 271 25.44 16.49 -4.18
CA TYR A 271 25.17 15.20 -4.84
C TYR A 271 26.27 14.20 -4.47
N THR A 272 26.07 13.37 -3.44
CA THR A 272 26.89 12.16 -3.26
C THR A 272 25.98 10.94 -3.08
N PHE A 273 26.28 9.89 -3.84
CA PHE A 273 25.41 8.75 -4.14
C PHE A 273 25.14 7.77 -2.98
N ARG A 274 25.52 8.10 -1.75
CA ARG A 274 25.24 7.30 -0.55
C ARG A 274 25.20 8.21 0.67
N LYS A 275 24.02 8.73 1.01
CA LYS A 275 23.74 9.18 2.38
C LYS A 275 22.90 8.09 3.03
N GLU A 276 23.36 7.55 4.16
CA GLU A 276 22.42 7.07 5.19
C GLU A 276 21.61 8.31 5.64
N GLY A 277 20.32 8.42 5.29
CA GLY A 277 19.58 9.61 5.74
C GLY A 277 18.23 9.93 5.10
N GLY A 278 17.86 9.30 3.98
CA GLY A 278 16.48 9.38 3.47
C GLY A 278 15.52 8.73 4.46
N ARG A 279 14.45 9.41 4.83
CA ARG A 279 13.42 8.89 5.73
C ARG A 279 12.43 8.08 4.92
N ARG A 280 12.15 6.85 5.35
CA ARG A 280 11.08 6.02 4.78
C ARG A 280 9.80 6.28 5.55
N ILE A 281 8.83 6.95 4.93
CA ILE A 281 7.48 7.14 5.46
C ILE A 281 6.67 5.93 5.04
N LYS A 282 6.40 5.04 5.98
CA LYS A 282 5.68 3.78 5.75
C LYS A 282 4.22 3.91 6.20
N GLY A 283 3.33 4.08 5.25
CA GLY A 283 1.89 4.00 5.46
C GLY A 283 1.47 2.61 5.93
N ARG A 284 0.43 2.57 6.76
CA ARG A 284 -0.16 1.34 7.28
C ARG A 284 -0.90 0.59 6.18
N PRO A 285 -0.75 -0.75 6.06
CA PRO A 285 -1.64 -1.56 5.26
C PRO A 285 -3.08 -1.46 5.80
N GLY A 286 -4.04 -1.19 4.91
CA GLY A 286 -5.42 -0.81 5.23
C GLY A 286 -5.62 0.67 5.58
N GLY A 287 -4.55 1.48 5.62
CA GLY A 287 -4.63 2.91 5.93
C GLY A 287 -5.26 3.70 4.79
N ASN A 288 -6.32 4.45 5.09
CA ASN A 288 -7.01 5.32 4.16
C ASN A 288 -6.85 6.78 4.60
N TYR A 289 -5.80 7.45 4.15
CA TYR A 289 -5.46 8.79 4.61
C TYR A 289 -6.18 9.85 3.80
N ARG A 290 -7.10 10.56 4.43
CA ARG A 290 -7.80 11.68 3.80
C ARG A 290 -6.94 12.94 3.97
N ILE A 291 -6.72 13.68 2.90
CA ILE A 291 -6.00 14.96 2.92
C ILE A 291 -6.85 16.08 2.35
N THR A 292 -6.65 17.29 2.86
CA THR A 292 -7.30 18.53 2.43
C THR A 292 -6.33 19.50 1.76
N ARG A 293 -5.03 19.33 2.02
CA ARG A 293 -3.95 20.11 1.37
C ARG A 293 -2.86 19.18 0.88
N PRO A 294 -2.01 19.63 -0.07
CA PRO A 294 -0.95 18.79 -0.60
C PRO A 294 0.05 18.37 0.49
N VAL A 295 0.59 17.15 0.35
CA VAL A 295 1.71 16.64 1.14
C VAL A 295 3.00 16.88 0.36
N TYR A 296 4.05 17.35 1.03
CA TYR A 296 5.33 17.65 0.39
C TYR A 296 6.37 16.60 0.78
N LEU A 297 6.79 15.80 -0.19
CA LEU A 297 7.83 14.79 -0.04
C LEU A 297 9.19 15.39 -0.44
N ARG A 298 10.14 15.38 0.48
CA ARG A 298 11.49 15.88 0.25
C ARG A 298 12.30 14.97 -0.68
N LYS A 299 13.35 15.51 -1.28
CA LYS A 299 14.31 14.72 -2.06
C LYS A 299 15.02 13.70 -1.16
N GLY A 300 15.18 12.48 -1.65
CA GLY A 300 15.76 11.36 -0.90
C GLY A 300 14.82 10.66 0.07
N ASP A 301 13.66 11.23 0.40
CA ASP A 301 12.66 10.57 1.23
C ASP A 301 11.85 9.57 0.38
N TRP A 302 11.35 8.53 1.04
CA TRP A 302 10.58 7.44 0.42
C TRP A 302 9.22 7.33 1.07
N PHE A 303 8.17 7.67 0.34
CA PHE A 303 6.80 7.34 0.74
C PHE A 303 6.45 5.95 0.23
N GLN A 304 6.29 5.01 1.15
CA GLN A 304 5.88 3.65 0.87
C GLN A 304 4.53 3.31 1.50
N GLY A 305 3.61 2.73 0.72
CA GLY A 305 2.42 2.07 1.26
C GLY A 305 2.62 0.58 1.55
N GLY A 306 1.53 -0.10 1.89
CA GLY A 306 1.45 -1.56 2.05
C GLY A 306 1.07 -2.31 0.78
N GLY A 307 0.91 -1.61 -0.35
CA GLY A 307 0.43 -2.14 -1.63
C GLY A 307 -0.73 -1.30 -2.18
N TYR A 308 -0.98 -1.42 -3.48
CA TYR A 308 -1.95 -0.60 -4.22
C TYR A 308 -3.42 -0.75 -3.79
N THR A 309 -3.81 -1.81 -3.06
CA THR A 309 -5.14 -1.91 -2.41
C THR A 309 -5.08 -1.69 -0.91
N ALA A 310 -3.87 -1.60 -0.35
CA ALA A 310 -3.66 -1.58 1.08
C ALA A 310 -3.54 -0.15 1.61
N THR A 311 -2.80 0.74 0.96
CA THR A 311 -2.63 2.11 1.48
C THR A 311 -3.13 3.13 0.47
N ARG A 312 -4.12 3.92 0.88
CA ARG A 312 -4.73 4.96 0.07
C ARG A 312 -4.44 6.33 0.64
N ILE A 313 -4.08 7.28 -0.22
CA ILE A 313 -4.06 8.71 0.09
C ILE A 313 -5.06 9.35 -0.87
N PHE A 314 -6.01 10.10 -0.33
CA PHE A 314 -7.04 10.69 -1.18
C PHE A 314 -7.51 12.05 -0.68
N SER A 315 -8.07 12.81 -1.61
CA SER A 315 -8.81 14.03 -1.29
C SER A 315 -10.21 13.96 -1.87
N ASN A 316 -11.16 14.54 -1.14
CA ASN A 316 -12.53 14.79 -1.60
C ASN A 316 -12.83 16.29 -1.72
N GLN A 317 -11.79 17.12 -1.70
CA GLN A 317 -11.91 18.58 -1.82
C GLN A 317 -11.52 19.03 -3.22
N SER A 318 -12.33 19.94 -3.79
CA SER A 318 -11.93 20.68 -4.97
C SER A 318 -10.76 21.61 -4.65
N GLY A 319 -9.91 21.89 -5.65
CA GLY A 319 -8.89 22.93 -5.54
C GLY A 319 -7.63 22.56 -4.76
N ILE A 320 -7.47 21.31 -4.29
CA ILE A 320 -6.21 20.84 -3.68
C ILE A 320 -5.03 20.90 -4.68
N GLY A 321 -5.32 20.81 -5.98
CA GLY A 321 -4.36 20.88 -7.08
C GLY A 321 -3.53 19.61 -7.23
N GLN A 322 -2.88 19.16 -6.16
CA GLN A 322 -1.99 18.00 -6.16
C GLN A 322 -2.08 17.24 -4.83
N LEU A 323 -2.06 15.90 -4.86
CA LEU A 323 -2.02 15.13 -3.60
C LEU A 323 -0.62 15.15 -3.00
N ILE A 324 0.41 14.88 -3.81
CA ILE A 324 1.82 14.86 -3.38
C ILE A 324 2.66 15.76 -4.28
N TYR A 325 3.33 16.74 -3.67
CA TYR A 325 4.43 17.50 -4.28
C TYR A 325 5.76 16.83 -3.93
N VAL A 326 6.55 16.48 -4.93
CA VAL A 326 7.82 15.78 -4.72
C VAL A 326 9.00 16.70 -5.03
N GLY A 327 9.98 16.72 -4.13
CA GLY A 327 11.16 17.58 -4.15
C GLY A 327 10.90 19.04 -3.77
N TRP A 328 9.87 19.26 -2.97
CA TRP A 328 9.46 20.55 -2.44
C TRP A 328 9.12 20.42 -0.95
N GLY A 329 8.91 21.56 -0.30
CA GLY A 329 8.53 21.72 1.09
C GLY A 329 8.02 23.12 1.34
N LEU A 330 7.40 23.33 2.49
CA LEU A 330 7.02 24.63 3.01
C LEU A 330 8.09 25.10 3.97
N VAL A 331 8.64 26.29 3.74
CA VAL A 331 9.54 26.95 4.69
C VAL A 331 8.85 28.24 5.09
N ASP A 332 8.49 28.34 6.36
CA ASP A 332 7.72 29.46 6.91
C ASP A 332 6.41 29.71 6.13
N GLY A 333 5.73 28.63 5.74
CA GLY A 333 4.48 28.67 4.96
C GLY A 333 4.66 28.96 3.47
N VAL A 334 5.88 29.23 3.00
CA VAL A 334 6.19 29.49 1.60
C VAL A 334 6.64 28.21 0.92
N LEU A 335 6.10 27.93 -0.26
CA LEU A 335 6.53 26.80 -1.08
C LEU A 335 7.96 27.04 -1.60
N VAL A 336 8.90 26.22 -1.13
CA VAL A 336 10.32 26.32 -1.47
C VAL A 336 10.81 25.00 -2.04
N ARG A 337 11.58 25.07 -3.12
CA ARG A 337 12.18 23.89 -3.77
C ARG A 337 13.24 23.28 -2.86
N ASP A 338 13.24 21.96 -2.76
CA ASP A 338 14.28 21.25 -2.01
C ASP A 338 15.63 21.34 -2.75
N PRO A 339 16.67 21.97 -2.14
CA PRO A 339 17.98 22.09 -2.79
C PRO A 339 18.74 20.76 -2.89
N GLY A 340 18.28 19.68 -2.22
CA GLY A 340 18.94 18.38 -2.18
C GLY A 340 19.05 17.66 -3.54
N GLY A 341 19.69 16.48 -3.53
CA GLY A 341 20.09 15.74 -4.74
C GLY A 341 19.87 14.22 -4.73
N LEU A 342 19.18 13.66 -3.73
CA LEU A 342 18.83 12.23 -3.74
C LEU A 342 17.47 11.99 -4.40
N ILE A 343 17.29 10.82 -5.01
CA ILE A 343 16.08 10.42 -5.73
C ILE A 343 14.94 10.20 -4.72
N PRO A 344 13.87 11.01 -4.74
CA PRO A 344 12.66 10.73 -3.97
C PRO A 344 11.92 9.53 -4.55
N LYS A 345 11.26 8.77 -3.67
CA LYS A 345 10.53 7.55 -4.05
C LYS A 345 9.09 7.55 -3.58
N VAL A 346 8.17 7.14 -4.46
CA VAL A 346 6.76 6.93 -4.13
C VAL A 346 6.37 5.53 -4.59
N THR A 347 6.11 4.62 -3.66
CA THR A 347 5.80 3.24 -4.02
C THR A 347 4.64 2.64 -3.24
N ASP A 348 3.99 1.62 -3.81
CA ASP A 348 3.00 0.78 -3.13
C ASP A 348 1.76 1.56 -2.63
N LEU A 349 1.32 2.60 -3.35
CA LEU A 349 0.25 3.51 -2.93
C LEU A 349 -0.93 3.54 -3.91
N CYS A 350 -2.13 3.70 -3.37
CA CYS A 350 -3.31 4.16 -4.09
C CYS A 350 -3.47 5.67 -3.88
N LEU A 351 -3.48 6.44 -4.95
CA LEU A 351 -3.64 7.90 -4.92
C LEU A 351 -4.94 8.26 -5.63
N ALA A 352 -5.90 8.83 -4.90
CA ALA A 352 -7.25 9.01 -5.42
C ALA A 352 -7.83 10.40 -5.15
N GLU A 353 -8.75 10.80 -6.01
CA GLU A 353 -9.45 12.08 -5.93
C GLU A 353 -10.87 11.93 -6.50
N THR A 354 -11.83 12.73 -6.02
CA THR A 354 -13.27 12.54 -6.35
C THR A 354 -13.95 13.71 -7.07
N VAL A 355 -13.29 14.85 -7.25
CA VAL A 355 -13.87 16.14 -7.67
C VAL A 355 -13.27 16.68 -8.99
N GLY A 356 -12.15 16.13 -9.46
CA GLY A 356 -11.44 16.50 -10.67
C GLY A 356 -10.44 17.65 -10.50
N GLY A 357 -9.57 17.81 -11.49
CA GLY A 357 -8.56 18.86 -11.59
C GLY A 357 -7.23 18.56 -10.86
N VAL A 358 -7.04 17.35 -10.34
CA VAL A 358 -5.94 17.03 -9.41
C VAL A 358 -4.92 16.08 -10.01
N SER A 359 -3.63 16.41 -9.88
CA SER A 359 -2.54 15.46 -10.15
C SER A 359 -2.21 14.68 -8.86
N ALA A 360 -2.13 13.36 -8.93
CA ALA A 360 -1.77 12.55 -7.78
C ALA A 360 -0.33 12.87 -7.33
N ILE A 361 0.63 12.83 -8.27
CA ILE A 361 2.02 13.19 -8.02
C ILE A 361 2.41 14.35 -8.93
N PHE A 362 2.99 15.39 -8.34
CA PHE A 362 3.51 16.54 -9.07
C PHE A 362 5.01 16.69 -8.86
N LEU A 363 5.73 16.71 -9.98
CA LEU A 363 7.18 16.80 -10.08
C LEU A 363 7.50 18.11 -10.79
N ASP A 364 8.03 19.10 -10.08
CA ASP A 364 8.43 20.36 -10.71
C ASP A 364 9.92 20.62 -10.53
N SER A 365 10.63 20.58 -11.65
CA SER A 365 12.04 20.92 -11.77
C SER A 365 12.94 20.16 -10.80
N ILE A 366 12.69 18.86 -10.66
CA ILE A 366 13.47 17.97 -9.80
C ILE A 366 14.37 17.05 -10.63
N SER A 367 15.54 16.70 -10.11
CA SER A 367 16.44 15.77 -10.78
C SER A 367 16.45 14.43 -10.07
N GLY A 368 16.06 13.38 -10.80
CA GLY A 368 15.79 12.05 -10.28
C GLY A 368 14.39 11.92 -9.69
N TRP A 369 13.64 10.90 -10.09
CA TRP A 369 12.44 10.44 -9.36
C TRP A 369 12.13 8.97 -9.65
N ASP A 370 11.50 8.29 -8.69
CA ASP A 370 11.18 6.87 -8.78
C ASP A 370 9.76 6.59 -8.27
N VAL A 371 8.85 6.20 -9.16
CA VAL A 371 7.45 5.91 -8.84
C VAL A 371 7.14 4.47 -9.24
N ARG A 372 6.74 3.62 -8.29
CA ARG A 372 6.51 2.19 -8.57
C ARG A 372 5.27 1.62 -7.92
N ASP A 373 4.63 0.67 -8.59
CA ASP A 373 3.57 -0.16 -8.00
C ASP A 373 2.44 0.71 -7.39
N CYS A 374 2.14 1.83 -8.06
CA CYS A 374 1.14 2.81 -7.63
C CYS A 374 -0.11 2.72 -8.51
N TRP A 375 -1.27 2.96 -7.91
CA TRP A 375 -2.54 3.07 -8.61
C TRP A 375 -3.11 4.49 -8.47
N PHE A 376 -3.45 5.11 -9.59
CA PHE A 376 -4.01 6.46 -9.64
C PHE A 376 -5.49 6.46 -10.02
N PHE A 377 -6.29 7.11 -9.19
CA PHE A 377 -7.69 7.51 -9.44
C PHE A 377 -7.79 9.03 -9.35
N ALA A 378 -6.98 9.74 -10.14
CA ALA A 378 -6.88 11.21 -10.12
C ALA A 378 -6.92 11.74 -11.56
N ASP A 379 -6.98 13.04 -11.79
CA ASP A 379 -6.95 13.54 -13.17
C ASP A 379 -5.62 13.29 -13.87
N VAL A 380 -4.52 13.20 -13.13
CA VAL A 380 -3.23 12.80 -13.69
C VAL A 380 -2.52 11.95 -12.66
N GLY A 381 -1.98 10.80 -13.08
CA GLY A 381 -1.15 9.98 -12.20
C GLY A 381 0.13 10.72 -11.79
N VAL A 382 1.01 10.94 -12.76
CA VAL A 382 2.25 11.70 -12.56
C VAL A 382 2.28 12.88 -13.53
N ARG A 383 2.36 14.10 -12.97
CA ARG A 383 2.53 15.33 -13.76
C ARG A 383 3.93 15.90 -13.55
N THR A 384 4.64 16.16 -14.65
CA THR A 384 5.95 16.80 -14.65
C THR A 384 5.88 18.22 -15.20
N LYS A 385 6.53 19.17 -14.53
CA LYS A 385 6.74 20.56 -14.96
C LYS A 385 8.21 20.95 -14.87
N GLY A 386 8.65 21.90 -15.70
CA GLY A 386 10.00 22.45 -15.66
C GLY A 386 11.10 21.42 -15.93
N ILE A 387 12.34 21.70 -15.52
CA ILE A 387 13.53 20.84 -15.76
C ILE A 387 13.49 19.64 -14.80
N THR A 388 12.56 18.71 -15.05
CA THR A 388 12.45 17.46 -14.33
C THR A 388 13.24 16.36 -15.05
N ASN A 389 14.21 15.76 -14.39
CA ASN A 389 15.30 15.01 -15.01
C ASN A 389 15.31 13.55 -14.52
N ASP A 390 15.65 12.59 -15.37
CA ASP A 390 15.90 11.16 -15.07
C ASP A 390 14.83 10.51 -14.18
N GLY A 391 13.72 10.14 -14.82
CA GLY A 391 12.55 9.56 -14.16
C GLY A 391 12.39 8.08 -14.42
N PHE A 392 11.94 7.34 -13.40
CA PHE A 392 11.55 5.95 -13.55
C PHE A 392 10.13 5.73 -13.01
N MET A 393 9.27 5.18 -13.86
CA MET A 393 7.93 4.75 -13.51
C MET A 393 7.77 3.27 -13.82
N LEU A 394 7.35 2.44 -12.86
CA LEU A 394 7.25 0.98 -13.03
C LEU A 394 5.96 0.42 -12.46
N ASN A 395 5.29 -0.48 -13.20
CA ASN A 395 4.12 -1.23 -12.72
C ASN A 395 2.98 -0.35 -12.19
N CYS A 396 2.86 0.86 -12.71
CA CYS A 396 1.83 1.79 -12.25
C CYS A 396 0.58 1.69 -13.13
N VAL A 397 -0.59 1.94 -12.52
CA VAL A 397 -1.88 1.87 -13.21
C VAL A 397 -2.69 3.14 -12.98
N ALA A 398 -3.30 3.67 -14.03
CA ALA A 398 -4.27 4.76 -13.96
C ALA A 398 -5.67 4.24 -14.32
N ASP A 399 -6.68 4.52 -13.49
CA ASP A 399 -8.06 4.03 -13.68
C ASP A 399 -9.12 5.10 -13.32
N ASN A 400 -10.15 5.21 -14.18
CA ASN A 400 -11.42 5.91 -13.99
C ASN A 400 -11.38 7.30 -13.27
N GLY A 401 -10.75 8.31 -13.90
CA GLY A 401 -10.63 9.68 -13.38
C GLY A 401 -11.69 10.66 -13.94
N SER A 402 -11.92 11.76 -13.22
CA SER A 402 -13.03 12.70 -13.43
C SER A 402 -12.78 13.83 -14.43
N GLY A 403 -11.57 14.05 -14.96
CA GLY A 403 -11.27 15.16 -15.89
C GLY A 403 -10.38 14.78 -17.08
N HIS A 404 -9.10 14.47 -16.84
CA HIS A 404 -8.05 14.35 -17.88
C HIS A 404 -7.05 13.21 -17.63
N LEU A 405 -7.55 12.01 -17.26
CA LEU A 405 -6.77 10.86 -16.72
C LEU A 405 -5.61 10.39 -17.62
N ALA A 406 -4.46 11.05 -17.58
CA ALA A 406 -3.20 10.56 -18.13
C ALA A 406 -2.39 9.90 -17.02
N ILE A 407 -1.80 8.73 -17.25
CA ILE A 407 -0.88 8.11 -16.27
C ILE A 407 0.39 8.95 -16.11
N PHE A 408 0.83 9.58 -17.20
CA PHE A 408 2.00 10.45 -17.25
C PHE A 408 1.71 11.66 -18.15
N GLU A 409 1.86 12.86 -17.61
CA GLU A 409 1.69 14.12 -18.32
C GLU A 409 2.87 15.07 -18.10
N GLY A 410 3.36 15.72 -19.15
CA GLY A 410 4.13 16.96 -19.02
C GLY A 410 3.29 18.20 -19.31
N THR A 411 3.67 19.37 -18.75
CA THR A 411 2.89 20.61 -18.86
C THR A 411 3.28 21.55 -20.00
N GLY A 412 4.36 21.29 -20.76
CA GLY A 412 4.82 22.18 -21.83
C GLY A 412 5.56 23.46 -21.38
N ASP A 413 5.60 23.75 -20.07
CA ASP A 413 6.23 24.94 -19.49
C ASP A 413 7.75 24.73 -19.29
N GLY A 414 8.52 24.84 -20.39
CA GLY A 414 9.98 24.74 -20.41
C GLY A 414 10.49 23.41 -20.98
N TYR A 415 11.42 23.49 -21.93
CA TYR A 415 12.00 22.31 -22.56
C TYR A 415 13.04 21.65 -21.64
N HIS A 416 12.86 20.38 -21.31
CA HIS A 416 13.88 19.62 -20.56
C HIS A 416 15.20 19.62 -21.33
N THR A 417 16.30 19.83 -20.62
CA THR A 417 17.65 19.79 -21.18
C THR A 417 18.32 18.47 -20.81
N GLY A 418 18.00 17.40 -21.56
CA GLY A 418 18.88 16.25 -21.78
C GLY A 418 18.72 15.01 -20.90
N GLN A 419 17.52 14.51 -20.62
CA GLN A 419 17.33 13.36 -19.71
C GLN A 419 16.30 12.33 -20.12
N SER A 420 16.53 11.08 -19.69
CA SER A 420 15.69 9.93 -20.03
C SER A 420 14.63 9.64 -18.98
N THR A 421 13.36 9.68 -19.36
CA THR A 421 12.27 9.13 -18.55
C THR A 421 11.91 7.75 -19.07
N THR A 422 11.88 6.74 -18.20
CA THR A 422 11.40 5.41 -18.55
C THR A 422 10.06 5.14 -17.86
N VAL A 423 9.06 4.78 -18.67
CA VAL A 423 7.75 4.31 -18.21
C VAL A 423 7.64 2.84 -18.58
N ASP A 424 7.77 1.95 -17.61
CA ASP A 424 7.91 0.51 -17.82
C ASP A 424 6.74 -0.25 -17.20
N ASN A 425 6.15 -1.15 -17.97
CA ASN A 425 5.01 -1.99 -17.59
C ASN A 425 3.86 -1.21 -16.90
N CYS A 426 3.62 0.02 -17.36
CA CYS A 426 2.57 0.88 -16.82
C CYS A 426 1.32 0.81 -17.70
N GLY A 427 0.14 0.92 -17.11
CA GLY A 427 -1.13 0.81 -17.84
C GLY A 427 -2.12 1.92 -17.53
N ALA A 428 -3.03 2.17 -18.46
CA ALA A 428 -4.16 3.05 -18.24
C ALA A 428 -5.44 2.39 -18.76
N PHE A 429 -6.52 2.49 -17.99
CA PHE A 429 -7.80 1.85 -18.29
C PHE A 429 -8.93 2.87 -18.21
N LYS A 430 -9.80 2.90 -19.23
CA LYS A 430 -11.03 3.70 -19.26
C LYS A 430 -10.81 5.16 -18.85
N THR A 431 -9.75 5.76 -19.38
CA THR A 431 -9.45 7.16 -19.07
C THR A 431 -10.45 8.08 -19.76
N ARG A 432 -10.62 9.31 -19.25
CA ARG A 432 -11.57 10.26 -19.85
C ARG A 432 -11.05 10.89 -21.15
N TYR A 433 -9.73 10.98 -21.29
CA TYR A 433 -9.09 11.71 -22.39
C TYR A 433 -7.93 10.94 -23.03
N GLY A 434 -6.75 10.94 -22.40
CA GLY A 434 -5.54 10.33 -22.95
C GLY A 434 -4.94 9.23 -22.07
N GLY A 435 -3.92 8.51 -22.56
CA GLY A 435 -3.12 7.58 -21.77
C GLY A 435 -1.85 8.25 -21.27
N ILE A 436 -0.93 8.58 -22.18
CA ILE A 436 0.30 9.32 -21.94
C ILE A 436 0.32 10.60 -22.77
N LYS A 437 0.74 11.71 -22.15
CA LYS A 437 0.90 13.02 -22.79
C LYS A 437 2.28 13.59 -22.53
N LEU A 438 3.08 13.77 -23.57
CA LEU A 438 4.50 14.15 -23.46
C LEU A 438 4.75 15.66 -23.64
N ASP A 439 3.74 16.50 -23.38
CA ASP A 439 3.86 17.95 -23.54
C ASP A 439 5.02 18.53 -22.71
N GLY A 440 6.00 19.12 -23.37
CA GLY A 440 7.22 19.65 -22.75
C GLY A 440 8.29 18.59 -22.50
N VAL A 441 7.96 17.30 -22.40
CA VAL A 441 8.87 16.20 -21.99
C VAL A 441 9.85 15.79 -23.09
N SER A 442 11.08 15.41 -22.72
CA SER A 442 12.12 14.98 -23.66
C SER A 442 12.64 13.58 -23.32
N ASP A 443 13.19 12.89 -24.33
CA ASP A 443 13.82 11.56 -24.25
C ASP A 443 13.04 10.49 -23.45
N VAL A 444 11.78 10.23 -23.83
CA VAL A 444 10.90 9.27 -23.12
C VAL A 444 10.94 7.88 -23.76
N THR A 445 11.14 6.85 -22.95
CA THR A 445 11.03 5.44 -23.36
C THR A 445 9.89 4.77 -22.62
N ILE A 446 8.89 4.28 -23.35
CA ILE A 446 7.74 3.55 -22.86
C ILE A 446 7.94 2.08 -23.22
N LYS A 447 7.88 1.17 -22.25
CA LYS A 447 8.11 -0.26 -22.44
C LYS A 447 6.96 -1.06 -21.85
N GLY A 448 6.46 -2.03 -22.59
CA GLY A 448 5.38 -2.89 -22.13
C GLY A 448 4.11 -2.11 -21.77
N GLY A 449 3.24 -2.74 -20.98
CA GLY A 449 2.03 -2.12 -20.47
C GLY A 449 0.84 -2.13 -21.45
N HIS A 450 -0.29 -1.63 -20.95
CA HIS A 450 -1.59 -1.72 -21.61
C HIS A 450 -2.36 -0.41 -21.50
N PHE A 451 -2.77 0.15 -22.63
CA PHE A 451 -3.57 1.36 -22.75
C PHE A 451 -4.92 0.99 -23.36
N ASN A 452 -5.86 0.66 -22.49
CA ASN A 452 -7.12 0.06 -22.88
C ASN A 452 -8.28 1.03 -22.68
N PHE A 453 -9.15 1.10 -23.67
CA PHE A 453 -10.36 1.92 -23.66
C PHE A 453 -10.07 3.41 -23.47
N ILE A 454 -9.09 3.93 -24.22
CA ILE A 454 -8.68 5.34 -24.16
C ILE A 454 -9.42 6.15 -25.25
N PRO A 455 -10.29 7.11 -24.89
CA PRO A 455 -11.21 7.72 -25.84
C PRO A 455 -10.57 8.60 -26.92
N PHE A 456 -9.41 9.22 -26.68
CA PHE A 456 -8.78 10.11 -27.66
C PHE A 456 -7.41 9.62 -28.12
N TYR A 457 -6.48 9.42 -27.19
CA TYR A 457 -5.12 8.98 -27.54
C TYR A 457 -4.45 8.16 -26.44
N GLY A 458 -3.91 7.00 -26.79
CA GLY A 458 -3.05 6.23 -25.89
C GLY A 458 -1.73 6.94 -25.62
N LEU A 459 -1.12 7.53 -26.65
CA LEU A 459 0.13 8.29 -26.57
C LEU A 459 0.03 9.55 -27.43
N TYR A 460 0.30 10.71 -26.83
CA TYR A 460 0.32 12.00 -27.50
C TYR A 460 1.61 12.76 -27.23
N THR A 461 2.31 13.19 -28.27
CA THR A 461 3.55 13.96 -28.08
C THR A 461 3.29 15.41 -27.72
N GLY A 462 2.22 16.03 -28.21
CA GLY A 462 2.00 17.45 -27.97
C GLY A 462 3.14 18.32 -28.48
N THR A 463 3.69 19.18 -27.63
CA THR A 463 4.81 20.11 -27.84
C THR A 463 6.07 19.54 -27.19
N VAL A 464 6.89 18.81 -27.95
CA VAL A 464 8.19 18.29 -27.47
C VAL A 464 9.36 19.08 -28.05
N LYS A 465 10.51 18.99 -27.38
CA LYS A 465 11.77 19.55 -27.89
C LYS A 465 12.16 18.85 -29.19
N LYS A 466 12.59 19.63 -30.19
CA LYS A 466 12.99 19.11 -31.53
C LYS A 466 14.00 17.97 -31.48
N ASN A 467 14.87 17.93 -30.48
CA ASN A 467 15.94 16.94 -30.36
C ASN A 467 15.59 15.74 -29.45
N SER A 468 14.35 15.63 -28.97
CA SER A 468 13.91 14.52 -28.12
C SER A 468 13.90 13.20 -28.87
N ARG A 469 14.19 12.10 -28.18
CA ARG A 469 14.02 10.73 -28.69
C ARG A 469 12.91 10.01 -27.93
N ILE A 470 11.81 9.71 -28.60
CA ILE A 470 10.66 9.05 -27.98
C ILE A 470 10.56 7.63 -28.52
N LYS A 471 10.37 6.66 -27.63
CA LYS A 471 10.23 5.25 -28.00
C LYS A 471 9.04 4.63 -27.29
N ALA A 472 8.22 3.88 -28.01
CA ALA A 472 7.27 2.92 -27.47
C ALA A 472 7.71 1.52 -27.90
N ILE A 473 7.88 0.60 -26.95
CA ILE A 473 8.43 -0.74 -27.19
C ILE A 473 7.51 -1.78 -26.52
N GLY A 474 6.92 -2.69 -27.29
CA GLY A 474 6.08 -3.76 -26.73
C GLY A 474 4.81 -3.28 -26.03
N VAL A 475 4.33 -2.07 -26.37
CA VAL A 475 3.17 -1.45 -25.72
C VAL A 475 1.89 -1.89 -26.42
N ASN A 476 0.85 -2.26 -25.67
CA ASN A 476 -0.45 -2.61 -26.23
C ASN A 476 -1.44 -1.45 -26.09
N PHE A 477 -1.97 -0.97 -27.20
CA PHE A 477 -3.03 0.03 -27.24
C PHE A 477 -4.30 -0.60 -27.80
N LYS A 478 -5.39 -0.52 -27.04
CA LYS A 478 -6.65 -1.16 -27.42
C LYS A 478 -7.82 -0.22 -27.20
N GLY A 479 -8.58 0.05 -28.26
CA GLY A 479 -9.88 0.71 -28.18
C GLY A 479 -10.97 -0.26 -27.72
N THR A 480 -12.22 0.05 -28.03
CA THR A 480 -13.34 -0.88 -27.81
C THR A 480 -13.89 -1.39 -29.14
N ILE A 481 -14.31 -2.67 -29.15
CA ILE A 481 -14.84 -3.37 -30.32
C ILE A 481 -16.07 -2.66 -30.91
N ASP A 482 -16.96 -2.16 -30.06
CA ASP A 482 -18.20 -1.50 -30.46
C ASP A 482 -18.04 0.02 -30.66
N GLY A 483 -16.87 0.55 -30.32
CA GLY A 483 -16.59 1.99 -30.28
C GLY A 483 -17.35 2.78 -29.22
N VAL A 484 -18.13 2.14 -28.35
CA VAL A 484 -18.84 2.79 -27.24
C VAL A 484 -17.84 3.44 -26.30
N GLY A 485 -18.02 4.75 -26.06
CA GLY A 485 -17.14 5.54 -25.20
C GLY A 485 -15.83 5.98 -25.86
N MET A 486 -15.62 5.75 -27.16
CA MET A 486 -14.49 6.29 -27.92
C MET A 486 -14.91 7.54 -28.71
N ASP A 487 -14.00 8.51 -28.81
CA ASP A 487 -14.19 9.65 -29.71
C ASP A 487 -14.08 9.19 -31.17
N VAL A 488 -14.80 9.84 -32.08
CA VAL A 488 -14.72 9.53 -33.52
C VAL A 488 -13.34 9.86 -34.11
N THR A 489 -12.59 10.73 -33.45
CA THR A 489 -11.22 11.09 -33.81
C THR A 489 -10.17 10.24 -33.11
N GLN A 490 -10.58 9.24 -32.31
CA GLN A 490 -9.69 8.44 -31.47
C GLN A 490 -8.54 7.81 -32.27
N GLN A 491 -7.35 8.01 -31.72
CA GLN A 491 -6.10 7.44 -32.20
C GLN A 491 -5.42 6.64 -31.10
N HIS A 492 -4.58 5.66 -31.40
CA HIS A 492 -3.72 5.10 -30.33
C HIS A 492 -2.52 5.99 -30.09
N ILE A 493 -1.89 6.47 -31.16
CA ILE A 493 -0.67 7.27 -31.11
C ILE A 493 -0.81 8.48 -32.01
N ARG A 494 -0.56 9.66 -31.45
CA ARG A 494 -0.62 10.93 -32.17
C ARG A 494 0.69 11.71 -32.02
N VAL A 495 1.39 11.90 -33.14
CA VAL A 495 2.69 12.60 -33.21
C VAL A 495 2.50 13.98 -33.82
N THR A 496 2.51 15.01 -32.97
CA THR A 496 2.21 16.42 -33.35
C THR A 496 3.38 17.38 -33.20
N ALA A 497 4.55 16.90 -32.78
CA ALA A 497 5.74 17.72 -32.70
C ALA A 497 6.98 17.03 -33.28
N PRO A 498 7.94 17.81 -33.79
CA PRO A 498 9.19 17.28 -34.31
C PRO A 498 10.03 16.67 -33.19
N THR A 499 10.66 15.53 -33.49
CA THR A 499 11.61 14.83 -32.61
C THR A 499 12.87 14.47 -33.39
N ALA A 500 13.98 14.20 -32.69
CA ALA A 500 15.18 13.63 -33.32
C ALA A 500 14.95 12.17 -33.71
N GLY A 501 14.01 11.50 -33.04
CA GLY A 501 13.52 10.20 -33.44
C GLY A 501 12.30 9.81 -32.62
N PHE A 502 11.22 9.45 -33.31
CA PHE A 502 10.05 8.82 -32.72
C PHE A 502 9.98 7.39 -33.24
N ALA A 503 10.06 6.40 -32.35
CA ALA A 503 10.06 4.99 -32.72
C ALA A 503 8.95 4.21 -32.00
N ILE A 504 8.27 3.35 -32.75
CA ILE A 504 7.28 2.39 -32.30
C ILE A 504 7.82 1.02 -32.67
N ILE A 505 8.03 0.16 -31.69
CA ILE A 505 8.74 -1.11 -31.85
C ILE A 505 7.91 -2.22 -31.20
N ASP A 506 7.51 -3.22 -31.98
CA ASP A 506 6.79 -4.41 -31.49
C ASP A 506 5.52 -4.09 -30.67
N CYS A 507 4.83 -3.00 -30.99
CA CYS A 507 3.60 -2.60 -30.31
C CYS A 507 2.37 -3.30 -30.89
N GLY A 508 1.39 -3.57 -30.03
CA GLY A 508 0.06 -4.04 -30.42
C GLY A 508 -0.94 -2.88 -30.49
N LEU A 509 -1.69 -2.78 -31.58
CA LEU A 509 -2.66 -1.71 -31.84
C LEU A 509 -3.98 -2.35 -32.26
N ALA A 510 -5.08 -2.07 -31.56
CA ALA A 510 -6.36 -2.69 -31.89
C ALA A 510 -7.56 -1.78 -31.68
N TYR A 511 -8.55 -1.88 -32.58
CA TYR A 511 -9.86 -1.24 -32.47
C TYR A 511 -9.82 0.29 -32.38
N SER A 512 -8.98 0.95 -33.20
CA SER A 512 -9.03 2.41 -33.30
C SER A 512 -10.26 2.90 -34.07
N ARG A 513 -10.76 4.11 -33.75
CA ARG A 513 -11.92 4.71 -34.46
C ARG A 513 -11.54 5.55 -35.67
N ASN A 514 -10.35 6.13 -35.65
CA ASN A 514 -9.84 6.96 -36.74
C ASN A 514 -8.53 6.39 -37.28
N ALA A 515 -7.47 6.38 -36.46
CA ALA A 515 -6.24 5.72 -36.85
C ALA A 515 -5.45 5.17 -35.69
N ASP A 516 -4.74 4.06 -35.87
CA ASP A 516 -3.85 3.60 -34.80
C ASP A 516 -2.72 4.60 -34.59
N ILE A 517 -2.06 5.02 -35.67
CA ILE A 517 -0.97 6.00 -35.65
C ILE A 517 -1.29 7.14 -36.61
N GLN A 518 -1.40 8.36 -36.09
CA GLN A 518 -1.37 9.57 -36.91
C GLN A 518 -0.10 10.38 -36.64
N ALA A 519 0.76 10.50 -37.64
CA ALA A 519 2.05 11.14 -37.53
C ALA A 519 2.18 12.39 -38.43
N ASN A 520 2.17 13.57 -37.82
CA ASN A 520 2.46 14.84 -38.50
C ASN A 520 3.97 15.11 -38.65
N TYR A 521 4.80 14.23 -38.12
CA TYR A 521 6.26 14.31 -38.13
C TYR A 521 6.85 12.90 -38.32
N PRO A 522 8.14 12.78 -38.69
CA PRO A 522 8.77 11.48 -38.93
C PRO A 522 8.53 10.45 -37.82
N VAL A 523 8.09 9.27 -38.22
CA VAL A 523 7.93 8.11 -37.34
C VAL A 523 8.66 6.89 -37.91
N GLN A 524 9.25 6.09 -37.02
CA GLN A 524 9.80 4.77 -37.33
C GLN A 524 8.94 3.70 -36.68
N VAL A 525 8.26 2.88 -37.48
CA VAL A 525 7.49 1.73 -37.01
C VAL A 525 8.25 0.46 -37.39
N ARG A 526 8.45 -0.44 -36.42
CA ARG A 526 9.19 -1.69 -36.62
C ARG A 526 8.49 -2.83 -35.89
N GLY A 527 8.14 -3.89 -36.59
CA GLY A 527 7.44 -5.02 -35.97
C GLY A 527 6.04 -4.65 -35.51
N GLY A 528 5.48 -5.51 -34.66
CA GLY A 528 4.17 -5.33 -34.03
C GLY A 528 3.01 -5.67 -34.96
N ARG A 529 1.80 -5.44 -34.45
CA ARG A 529 0.54 -5.79 -35.11
C ARG A 529 -0.49 -4.69 -34.92
N SER A 530 -1.15 -4.31 -36.02
CA SER A 530 -2.37 -3.51 -36.02
C SER A 530 -3.54 -4.37 -36.46
N GLU A 531 -4.66 -4.28 -35.74
CA GLU A 531 -5.88 -4.96 -36.14
C GLU A 531 -7.16 -4.15 -35.91
N ASN A 532 -8.15 -4.36 -36.76
CA ASN A 532 -9.49 -3.77 -36.60
C ASN A 532 -9.50 -2.24 -36.49
N ALA A 533 -8.60 -1.55 -37.20
CA ALA A 533 -8.64 -0.10 -37.30
C ALA A 533 -9.84 0.34 -38.16
N ALA A 534 -10.70 1.21 -37.65
CA ALA A 534 -11.96 1.57 -38.34
C ALA A 534 -11.75 2.36 -39.64
N ILE A 535 -10.66 3.13 -39.77
CA ILE A 535 -10.31 3.85 -41.00
C ILE A 535 -8.89 3.48 -41.43
N ASP A 536 -7.87 4.24 -41.05
CA ASP A 536 -6.49 4.02 -41.49
C ASP A 536 -5.69 3.42 -40.32
N SER A 537 -4.78 2.47 -40.52
CA SER A 537 -3.92 2.06 -39.39
C SER A 537 -2.81 3.08 -39.16
N ILE A 538 -1.95 3.31 -40.16
CA ILE A 538 -0.83 4.25 -40.07
C ILE A 538 -0.99 5.38 -41.08
N VAL A 539 -1.06 6.61 -40.58
CA VAL A 539 -1.16 7.84 -41.38
C VAL A 539 0.09 8.70 -41.21
N CYS A 540 0.87 8.87 -42.28
CA CYS A 540 2.05 9.73 -42.32
C CYS A 540 1.75 11.03 -43.08
N LEU A 541 1.81 12.15 -42.37
CA LEU A 541 1.45 13.49 -42.88
C LEU A 541 2.64 14.45 -42.96
N GLY A 542 3.76 14.17 -42.29
CA GLY A 542 4.92 15.07 -42.27
C GLY A 542 6.26 14.35 -42.12
N GLY A 543 7.24 14.81 -42.89
CA GLY A 543 8.61 14.30 -42.89
C GLY A 543 8.76 12.88 -43.45
N ARG A 544 10.00 12.37 -43.50
CA ARG A 544 10.27 11.02 -44.02
C ARG A 544 10.09 9.97 -42.93
N SER A 545 9.11 9.08 -43.10
CA SER A 545 8.81 8.00 -42.14
C SER A 545 9.26 6.64 -42.66
N THR A 546 9.43 5.67 -41.76
CA THR A 546 9.85 4.31 -42.09
C THR A 546 8.95 3.31 -41.38
N ILE A 547 8.45 2.30 -42.10
CA ILE A 547 7.56 1.26 -41.57
C ILE A 547 8.13 -0.09 -42.00
N LYS A 548 8.42 -0.99 -41.05
CA LYS A 548 9.05 -2.28 -41.37
C LYS A 548 8.47 -3.43 -40.57
N GLY A 549 8.18 -4.56 -41.21
CA GLY A 549 7.89 -5.82 -40.49
C GLY A 549 6.60 -5.79 -39.68
N THR A 550 5.67 -4.89 -39.97
CA THR A 550 4.42 -4.74 -39.21
C THR A 550 3.31 -5.56 -39.86
N GLU A 551 2.56 -6.28 -39.04
CA GLU A 551 1.37 -7.03 -39.45
C GLU A 551 0.12 -6.16 -39.35
N PHE A 552 -0.78 -6.27 -40.32
CA PHE A 552 -2.07 -5.59 -40.35
C PHE A 552 -3.18 -6.60 -40.59
N ALA A 553 -4.25 -6.51 -39.82
CA ALA A 553 -5.46 -7.30 -40.01
C ALA A 553 -6.72 -6.42 -39.97
N ASP A 554 -7.70 -6.70 -40.84
CA ASP A 554 -9.04 -6.12 -40.77
C ASP A 554 -9.06 -4.57 -40.70
N THR A 555 -8.23 -3.91 -41.50
CA THR A 555 -8.20 -2.43 -41.55
C THR A 555 -9.32 -1.92 -42.44
N GLY A 556 -10.10 -0.95 -41.96
CA GLY A 556 -11.28 -0.43 -42.66
C GLY A 556 -10.97 0.19 -44.01
N ARG A 557 -9.95 1.05 -44.06
CA ARG A 557 -9.48 1.76 -45.27
C ARG A 557 -8.05 1.38 -45.62
N HIS A 558 -7.01 2.05 -45.10
CA HIS A 558 -5.62 1.76 -45.49
C HIS A 558 -4.78 1.28 -44.30
N PRO A 559 -4.14 0.09 -44.38
CA PRO A 559 -3.03 -0.25 -43.48
C PRO A 559 -1.98 0.86 -43.39
N VAL A 560 -1.56 1.39 -44.55
CA VAL A 560 -0.63 2.53 -44.60
C VAL A 560 -1.13 3.58 -45.56
N ARG A 561 -1.26 4.81 -45.06
CA ARG A 561 -1.54 6.00 -45.85
C ARG A 561 -0.44 7.04 -45.64
N SER A 562 0.09 7.57 -46.74
CA SER A 562 1.08 8.65 -46.65
C SER A 562 0.88 9.75 -47.68
N THR A 563 0.98 11.00 -47.22
CA THR A 563 1.04 12.21 -48.07
C THR A 563 2.46 12.74 -48.24
N VAL A 564 3.44 12.02 -47.67
CA VAL A 564 4.87 12.38 -47.62
C VAL A 564 5.72 11.19 -48.02
N ARG A 565 7.02 11.43 -48.23
CA ARG A 565 7.96 10.37 -48.58
C ARG A 565 8.03 9.33 -47.47
N ILE A 566 7.89 8.05 -47.80
CA ILE A 566 8.04 6.94 -46.85
C ILE A 566 8.92 5.83 -47.40
N ASP A 567 9.49 5.04 -46.48
CA ASP A 567 10.14 3.77 -46.79
C ASP A 567 9.39 2.65 -46.08
N VAL A 568 8.86 1.72 -46.86
CA VAL A 568 8.03 0.61 -46.40
C VAL A 568 8.67 -0.71 -46.81
N GLU A 569 8.76 -1.66 -45.88
CA GLU A 569 9.42 -2.93 -46.11
C GLU A 569 8.78 -4.07 -45.30
N GLY A 570 8.47 -5.20 -45.94
CA GLY A 570 8.10 -6.42 -45.22
C GLY A 570 6.80 -6.30 -44.44
N LEU A 571 5.76 -5.66 -45.00
CA LEU A 571 4.45 -5.61 -44.36
C LEU A 571 3.62 -6.83 -44.73
N GLU A 572 2.90 -7.37 -43.75
CA GLU A 572 1.96 -8.48 -43.92
C GLU A 572 0.54 -7.93 -43.70
N MET A 573 -0.36 -8.05 -44.69
CA MET A 573 -1.67 -7.38 -44.68
C MET A 573 -2.81 -8.36 -44.96
N GLU A 574 -3.53 -8.75 -43.92
CA GLU A 574 -4.69 -9.64 -43.95
C GLU A 574 -6.00 -8.83 -43.96
N ASN A 575 -6.90 -9.14 -44.89
CA ASN A 575 -8.20 -8.47 -45.04
C ASN A 575 -8.18 -6.92 -44.99
N PRO A 576 -7.22 -6.22 -45.63
CA PRO A 576 -7.30 -4.76 -45.72
C PRO A 576 -8.55 -4.33 -46.50
N LEU A 577 -9.01 -3.09 -46.26
CA LEU A 577 -10.17 -2.48 -46.94
C LEU A 577 -11.51 -3.20 -46.62
N SER A 578 -11.68 -3.70 -45.40
CA SER A 578 -12.82 -4.55 -45.02
C SER A 578 -14.12 -3.78 -44.69
N ILE A 579 -14.06 -2.46 -44.42
CA ILE A 579 -15.19 -1.69 -43.86
C ILE A 579 -15.34 -0.31 -44.54
N GLY A 580 -16.49 -0.07 -45.19
CA GLY A 580 -16.93 1.29 -45.55
C GLY A 580 -16.21 1.96 -46.73
N VAL A 581 -15.54 1.20 -47.60
CA VAL A 581 -14.77 1.74 -48.73
C VAL A 581 -15.69 2.00 -49.94
N PRO A 582 -15.58 3.15 -50.65
CA PRO A 582 -16.30 3.39 -51.89
C PRO A 582 -16.01 2.32 -52.96
N ALA A 583 -16.92 2.19 -53.94
CA ALA A 583 -16.82 1.21 -55.03
C ALA A 583 -15.58 1.37 -55.96
N ASP A 584 -14.72 2.38 -55.75
CA ASP A 584 -13.47 2.58 -56.50
C ASP A 584 -12.31 1.70 -55.98
N ILE A 585 -12.61 0.49 -55.49
CA ILE A 585 -11.69 -0.45 -54.84
C ILE A 585 -10.37 -0.62 -55.62
N PHE A 586 -10.44 -0.57 -56.95
CA PHE A 586 -9.26 -0.63 -57.80
C PHE A 586 -8.31 0.57 -57.62
N ALA A 587 -8.79 1.78 -57.34
CA ALA A 587 -7.99 3.00 -57.20
C ALA A 587 -7.26 3.14 -55.84
N ARG A 588 -7.53 2.26 -54.86
CA ARG A 588 -7.10 2.43 -53.47
C ARG A 588 -6.51 1.13 -52.93
N GLY A 589 -5.20 1.00 -53.04
CA GLY A 589 -4.42 -0.12 -52.49
C GLY A 589 -4.23 -0.06 -50.99
N ALA A 590 -3.72 -1.15 -50.43
CA ALA A 590 -3.47 -1.29 -48.99
C ALA A 590 -2.41 -0.27 -48.50
N ILE A 591 -1.39 -0.02 -49.30
CA ILE A 591 -0.44 1.08 -49.15
C ILE A 591 -0.86 2.19 -50.11
N TYR A 592 -1.36 3.31 -49.60
CA TYR A 592 -1.82 4.45 -50.40
C TYR A 592 -0.88 5.65 -50.26
N LEU A 593 -0.27 6.05 -51.38
CA LEU A 593 0.69 7.14 -51.46
C LEU A 593 0.11 8.32 -52.25
N SER A 594 0.16 9.52 -51.69
CA SER A 594 -0.32 10.74 -52.38
C SER A 594 0.48 11.99 -52.01
N GLY A 595 0.06 13.14 -52.53
CA GLY A 595 0.58 14.45 -52.14
C GLY A 595 2.06 14.65 -52.50
N SER A 596 2.91 14.81 -51.48
CA SER A 596 4.36 15.00 -51.63
C SER A 596 5.17 13.70 -51.53
N GLY A 597 4.49 12.55 -51.59
CA GLY A 597 5.07 11.21 -51.41
C GLY A 597 5.98 10.69 -52.53
N SER A 598 6.34 11.52 -53.51
CA SER A 598 7.29 11.16 -54.57
C SER A 598 8.61 10.64 -53.99
N LYS A 599 9.24 9.67 -54.67
CA LYS A 599 10.47 8.99 -54.20
C LYS A 599 10.30 8.11 -52.95
N SER A 600 9.07 7.70 -52.64
CA SER A 600 8.83 6.65 -51.64
C SER A 600 9.35 5.30 -52.12
N THR A 601 9.72 4.44 -51.18
CA THR A 601 10.15 3.07 -51.46
C THR A 601 9.20 2.08 -50.79
N VAL A 602 8.77 1.05 -51.50
CA VAL A 602 7.88 0.00 -50.99
C VAL A 602 8.41 -1.35 -51.44
N ARG A 603 8.77 -2.23 -50.51
CA ARG A 603 9.44 -3.49 -50.85
C ARG A 603 8.92 -4.68 -50.06
N ASN A 604 8.88 -5.84 -50.70
CA ASN A 604 8.63 -7.12 -50.05
C ASN A 604 7.37 -7.12 -49.16
N CYS A 605 6.33 -6.38 -49.53
CA CYS A 605 5.07 -6.36 -48.78
C CYS A 605 4.08 -7.35 -49.41
N HIS A 606 3.31 -8.04 -48.57
CA HIS A 606 2.33 -9.02 -48.99
C HIS A 606 0.92 -8.64 -48.54
N ARG A 607 -0.01 -8.66 -49.48
CA ARG A 607 -1.45 -8.59 -49.25
C ARG A 607 -2.09 -9.98 -49.44
N TYR A 608 -2.78 -10.48 -48.42
CA TYR A 608 -3.42 -11.82 -48.37
C TYR A 608 -4.87 -11.85 -48.87
N ASP A 609 -5.33 -10.82 -49.58
CA ASP A 609 -6.66 -10.86 -50.21
C ASP A 609 -6.62 -10.32 -51.64
N ASP A 610 -7.71 -10.57 -52.36
CA ASP A 610 -7.91 -10.20 -53.76
C ASP A 610 -8.74 -8.91 -53.92
N LYS A 611 -8.87 -8.10 -52.88
CA LYS A 611 -9.75 -6.91 -52.88
C LYS A 611 -9.06 -5.65 -53.41
N GLY A 612 -7.95 -5.71 -54.12
CA GLY A 612 -7.25 -4.50 -54.60
C GLY A 612 -5.73 -4.64 -54.61
N PRO A 613 -5.01 -3.59 -55.07
CA PRO A 613 -3.57 -3.65 -55.15
C PRO A 613 -2.88 -3.56 -53.79
N ALA A 614 -1.68 -4.12 -53.69
CA ALA A 614 -0.84 -3.97 -52.50
C ALA A 614 -0.39 -2.50 -52.34
N VAL A 615 -0.04 -1.84 -53.44
CA VAL A 615 0.45 -0.47 -53.48
C VAL A 615 -0.35 0.36 -54.48
N SER A 616 -0.73 1.56 -54.07
CA SER A 616 -1.41 2.52 -54.94
C SER A 616 -0.84 3.92 -54.80
N THR A 617 -0.83 4.68 -55.91
CA THR A 617 -0.34 6.07 -55.91
C THR A 617 -1.35 7.02 -56.56
N ASN A 618 -1.37 8.27 -56.07
CA ASN A 618 -2.18 9.36 -56.62
C ASN A 618 -1.34 10.57 -57.02
N GLY A 619 -1.06 10.70 -58.32
CA GLY A 619 -0.34 11.82 -58.93
C GLY A 619 1.15 11.86 -58.59
N LEU A 620 1.77 10.72 -58.26
CA LEU A 620 3.15 10.65 -57.78
C LEU A 620 4.13 10.07 -58.79
N ASN A 621 5.37 10.56 -58.70
CA ASN A 621 6.48 10.16 -59.57
C ASN A 621 7.67 9.63 -58.77
N GLY A 622 8.49 8.79 -59.40
CA GLY A 622 9.73 8.27 -58.85
C GLY A 622 9.54 7.27 -57.71
N ILE A 623 8.36 6.64 -57.61
CA ILE A 623 8.10 5.57 -56.65
C ILE A 623 8.95 4.37 -57.02
N ARG A 624 9.56 3.73 -56.01
CA ARG A 624 10.33 2.49 -56.19
C ARG A 624 9.64 1.36 -55.45
N SER A 625 8.97 0.53 -56.22
CA SER A 625 8.23 -0.64 -55.76
C SER A 625 8.95 -1.91 -56.21
N SER A 626 9.13 -2.89 -55.34
CA SER A 626 9.80 -4.14 -55.72
C SER A 626 9.44 -5.33 -54.83
N GLY A 627 9.16 -6.49 -55.44
CA GLY A 627 8.94 -7.74 -54.73
C GLY A 627 7.68 -7.76 -53.88
N ASN A 628 6.73 -6.86 -54.12
CA ASN A 628 5.45 -6.87 -53.43
C ASN A 628 4.52 -7.91 -54.07
N THR A 629 3.54 -8.40 -53.32
CA THR A 629 2.58 -9.42 -53.79
C THR A 629 1.17 -9.13 -53.29
N SER A 630 0.18 -9.56 -54.06
CA SER A 630 -1.24 -9.55 -53.70
C SER A 630 -1.86 -10.87 -54.14
N GLU A 631 -2.77 -11.42 -53.33
CA GLU A 631 -3.55 -12.58 -53.73
C GLU A 631 -4.55 -12.24 -54.85
N GLY A 632 -4.99 -13.27 -55.58
CA GLY A 632 -5.91 -13.14 -56.72
C GLY A 632 -5.27 -12.59 -58.00
N ASP A 633 -6.11 -12.15 -58.93
CA ASP A 633 -5.70 -11.58 -60.22
C ASP A 633 -5.58 -10.04 -60.20
N VAL A 634 -5.38 -9.46 -59.01
CA VAL A 634 -5.25 -8.02 -58.86
C VAL A 634 -3.80 -7.57 -59.04
N ASP A 635 -3.62 -6.39 -59.63
CA ASP A 635 -2.30 -5.76 -59.74
C ASP A 635 -1.65 -5.56 -58.39
N VAL A 636 -0.33 -5.63 -58.34
CA VAL A 636 0.42 -5.38 -57.11
C VAL A 636 0.64 -3.88 -56.93
N LEU A 637 1.01 -3.19 -58.01
CA LEU A 637 1.21 -1.75 -58.04
C LEU A 637 0.23 -1.10 -59.02
N HIS A 638 -0.62 -0.23 -58.49
CA HIS A 638 -1.46 0.65 -59.29
C HIS A 638 -0.98 2.09 -59.14
N TYR A 639 -0.72 2.80 -60.23
CA TYR A 639 -0.29 4.19 -60.16
C TYR A 639 -1.10 5.10 -61.06
N THR A 640 -1.41 6.30 -60.56
CA THR A 640 -2.04 7.35 -61.37
C THR A 640 -1.08 8.54 -61.46
N GLY A 641 -0.80 9.00 -62.68
CA GLY A 641 0.12 10.12 -62.92
C GLY A 641 0.99 9.93 -64.17
N ASN A 642 1.60 11.02 -64.64
CA ASN A 642 2.34 11.06 -65.91
C ASN A 642 3.86 10.80 -65.78
N GLY A 643 4.38 10.56 -64.57
CA GLY A 643 5.83 10.37 -64.39
C GLY A 643 6.26 8.92 -64.21
N VAL A 644 7.58 8.75 -64.21
CA VAL A 644 8.23 7.42 -64.19
C VAL A 644 8.18 6.83 -62.78
N ASN A 645 7.57 5.65 -62.66
CA ASN A 645 7.59 4.81 -61.47
C ASN A 645 8.34 3.51 -61.80
N TYR A 646 9.10 3.01 -60.82
CA TYR A 646 9.92 1.82 -60.96
C TYR A 646 9.25 0.66 -60.23
N SER A 647 9.01 -0.41 -60.96
CA SER A 647 8.41 -1.65 -60.46
C SER A 647 9.29 -2.82 -60.88
N VAL A 648 9.63 -3.70 -59.93
CA VAL A 648 10.53 -4.85 -60.17
C VAL A 648 9.96 -6.10 -59.52
N ASN A 649 9.85 -7.18 -60.29
CA ASN A 649 9.33 -8.49 -59.84
C ASN A 649 7.91 -8.44 -59.25
N GLU A 650 7.00 -7.66 -59.86
CA GLU A 650 5.61 -7.52 -59.41
C GLU A 650 4.69 -7.14 -60.58
N ARG A 651 3.37 -7.36 -60.46
CA ARG A 651 2.37 -6.93 -61.47
C ARG A 651 2.07 -5.44 -61.30
N ALA A 652 2.17 -4.65 -62.37
CA ALA A 652 1.92 -3.21 -62.30
C ALA A 652 0.99 -2.73 -63.43
N GLU A 653 -0.02 -1.93 -63.09
CA GLU A 653 -0.97 -1.34 -64.03
C GLU A 653 -0.98 0.20 -63.96
N ASN A 654 -1.05 0.82 -65.14
CA ASN A 654 -1.30 2.25 -65.34
C ASN A 654 -2.61 2.47 -66.09
N PRO A 655 -3.70 2.92 -65.43
CA PRO A 655 -4.97 3.18 -66.10
C PRO A 655 -4.92 4.45 -66.97
N VAL A 656 -3.96 5.37 -66.74
CA VAL A 656 -3.76 6.58 -67.56
C VAL A 656 -2.75 6.31 -68.69
N GLY A 657 -3.10 5.34 -69.52
CA GLY A 657 -2.85 5.24 -70.96
C GLY A 657 -1.66 5.93 -71.64
N LEU A 658 -0.42 5.84 -71.13
CA LEU A 658 0.76 6.27 -71.91
C LEU A 658 1.94 5.29 -71.89
N TRP A 659 2.01 4.34 -70.95
CA TRP A 659 3.15 3.41 -70.82
C TRP A 659 2.69 2.08 -70.24
N ARG A 660 2.51 1.07 -71.10
CA ARG A 660 2.21 -0.29 -70.66
C ARG A 660 3.52 -1.04 -70.41
N ASN A 661 3.64 -1.68 -69.25
CA ASN A 661 4.63 -2.71 -68.93
C ASN A 661 6.10 -2.27 -69.07
N VAL A 662 6.58 -1.39 -68.17
CA VAL A 662 8.02 -1.11 -68.06
C VAL A 662 8.68 -2.22 -67.25
N GLU A 663 9.42 -3.11 -67.91
CA GLU A 663 10.16 -4.21 -67.28
C GLU A 663 11.67 -3.96 -67.36
N LEU A 664 12.36 -3.95 -66.22
CA LEU A 664 13.82 -3.89 -66.12
C LEU A 664 14.40 -5.30 -66.17
N LEU A 665 15.26 -5.57 -67.14
CA LEU A 665 15.96 -6.85 -67.26
C LEU A 665 17.30 -6.86 -66.53
N ARG A 666 17.78 -8.08 -66.21
CA ARG A 666 19.20 -8.30 -65.94
C ARG A 666 20.05 -7.78 -67.11
N GLY A 667 20.98 -6.87 -66.81
CA GLY A 667 21.95 -6.32 -67.78
C GLY A 667 21.83 -4.81 -68.05
N GLY A 668 21.00 -4.07 -67.32
CA GLY A 668 20.87 -2.61 -67.48
C GLY A 668 19.93 -2.18 -68.61
N TYR A 669 19.20 -3.13 -69.21
CA TYR A 669 18.23 -2.85 -70.26
C TYR A 669 16.82 -2.68 -69.69
N THR A 670 16.15 -1.60 -70.09
CA THR A 670 14.76 -1.28 -69.79
C THR A 670 13.91 -1.57 -71.04
N ARG A 671 12.79 -2.30 -70.89
CA ARG A 671 11.80 -2.51 -71.96
C ARG A 671 10.47 -1.84 -71.61
N TRP A 672 9.74 -1.31 -72.59
CA TRP A 672 8.40 -0.74 -72.40
C TRP A 672 7.58 -0.76 -73.70
N ILE A 673 6.27 -0.57 -73.61
CA ILE A 673 5.40 -0.32 -74.76
C ILE A 673 5.07 1.18 -74.81
N ASP A 674 5.37 1.84 -75.93
CA ASP A 674 4.99 3.24 -76.15
C ASP A 674 3.48 3.40 -76.45
N SER A 675 2.95 4.62 -76.45
CA SER A 675 1.54 4.92 -76.76
C SER A 675 1.10 4.51 -78.16
N SER A 676 2.05 4.28 -79.07
CA SER A 676 1.76 3.70 -80.39
C SER A 676 1.68 2.18 -80.38
N GLY A 677 1.81 1.55 -79.22
CA GLY A 677 1.76 0.10 -79.03
C GLY A 677 3.07 -0.61 -79.39
N ARG A 678 4.16 0.12 -79.63
CA ARG A 678 5.43 -0.47 -80.04
C ARG A 678 6.28 -0.85 -78.84
N PHE A 679 6.77 -2.09 -78.86
CA PHE A 679 7.70 -2.59 -77.86
C PHE A 679 9.08 -1.97 -78.06
N ARG A 680 9.66 -1.38 -77.02
CA ARG A 680 10.94 -0.68 -77.04
C ARG A 680 11.92 -1.27 -76.02
N ILE A 681 13.22 -1.14 -76.31
CA ILE A 681 14.31 -1.49 -75.40
C ILE A 681 15.39 -0.38 -75.40
N LYS A 682 15.99 -0.11 -74.24
CA LYS A 682 17.16 0.79 -74.10
C LYS A 682 18.10 0.29 -73.02
N ASN A 683 19.40 0.53 -73.17
CA ASN A 683 20.39 0.40 -72.10
C ASN A 683 20.38 1.69 -71.25
N GLY A 684 19.96 1.59 -69.98
CA GLY A 684 19.70 2.70 -69.08
C GLY A 684 18.24 3.16 -69.01
N ASP A 685 17.99 4.20 -68.22
CA ASP A 685 16.64 4.75 -68.01
C ASP A 685 16.18 5.54 -69.26
N PRO A 686 14.94 5.35 -69.73
CA PRO A 686 14.36 6.20 -70.77
C PRO A 686 14.06 7.61 -70.24
N THR A 687 14.39 8.61 -71.06
CA THR A 687 14.18 10.05 -70.85
C THR A 687 12.96 10.57 -71.61
N SER A 688 12.42 9.78 -72.54
CA SER A 688 11.17 10.06 -73.27
C SER A 688 10.54 8.77 -73.81
N GLU A 689 9.34 8.90 -74.37
CA GLU A 689 8.53 7.80 -74.92
C GLU A 689 9.12 7.09 -76.12
N THR A 690 9.91 7.83 -76.88
CA THR A 690 10.60 7.34 -78.06
C THR A 690 12.08 7.07 -77.78
N ASP A 691 12.53 7.24 -76.53
CA ASP A 691 13.93 7.12 -76.09
C ASP A 691 14.37 5.66 -75.92
N GLY A 692 14.14 4.84 -76.94
CA GLY A 692 14.53 3.44 -77.01
C GLY A 692 14.32 2.85 -78.39
N THR A 693 15.05 1.78 -78.71
CA THR A 693 14.95 1.07 -79.97
C THR A 693 13.66 0.25 -79.99
N VAL A 694 12.85 0.39 -81.04
CA VAL A 694 11.68 -0.49 -81.26
C VAL A 694 12.18 -1.90 -81.58
N VAL A 695 11.64 -2.92 -80.90
CA VAL A 695 12.05 -4.32 -81.05
C VAL A 695 10.86 -5.11 -81.58
N GLY A 696 11.01 -5.67 -82.78
CA GLY A 696 9.91 -6.28 -83.53
C GLY A 696 9.07 -5.20 -84.22
N ALA A 697 9.22 -5.10 -85.54
CA ALA A 697 8.33 -4.32 -86.39
C ALA A 697 7.21 -5.21 -86.93
#